data_AF-A0A915PDS4-F1
#
_entry.id   AF-A0A915PDS4-F1
#
_cell.length_a   1.000
_cell.length_b   1.000
_cell.length_c   1.000
_cell.angle_alpha   90.00
_cell.angle_beta   90.00
_cell.angle_gamma   90.00
#
_symmetry.space_group_name_H-M   'P 1'
#
loop_
_entity.id
_entity.type
_entity.pdbx_description
1 polymer ?
#
loop_
_entity_poly.entity_id
_entity_poly.type
_entity_poly.pdbx_seq_one_letter_code
_entity_poly.pdbx_strand_id
1 'polypeptide(L)'
;MKINTTLKTNLNSLTSSSSTSLGNLFVSNDGLSATLTQDGVSGSVLLLITFLKIFSSKQGKITKEGDNILRVNYDYNFGDKQIQLTIHWDSKSHQKLDFYNFYWKKPKGLYSLKDSINLGSDNSVHWYGGMNTHEQSWPIKKNDYKSTEFVTNDVYQLYTSLQNNELDLQSKLDDDSSFLLRNNFLEYTLAVPKEWEKISLKDFHQECFELFLAAPTAHPSLEIINKPIWSTWANFWKAVDQNGLLEYAKQISDNNMPISQLELDDMWTVSYGDYQIDKRKFSNFSEMLKKLENEFGIKRLSAWVHPFVDADSEIGKNPELRNKLFVKNRDGDVPLVWWWDCPIKPGDPSKPVGPTNPDKKEPCAYVLDVTNPETREWWYKQLEAMKAEGICTFKFDAGETNWLPHNYVLYDGAYPNSYGKHYAHFASRFGSAVENRYGSGTQQTNFFTRTIDRNSYWDKDGGLSTLIPWALQSSLHGYYWNLPDMIGGNGLNHNESNIRGEPPEEELYIRWTQANTLLLAMQFSYPPWHSKYGGEVLNIVKKSLELRKKWMHYLIKNVRKSVEDKVPVIRPMWWASDDNEALTIDDQFMVGSDLVVAPVIKSGQKTRNVYLPEGNWRNGNNVSEVVIGPTTIKDYPNSKDPPLPKKAKIFNQLINLFLKSPLDVLPHFYRTDSDDSGNDIGQNLNNNAQLEQFLNQQQSQISIDFPSSLNNGNLHPQQQQLVIPQTIKSTDKTSIFPSSQLPFDGVPPGFETVLPIEVLQKLRELHKNTNIPLTQKQSEFDKIMTSVSPKLLAKLPLPPGFEALPSNIKEKIKEINGDPSIDWSKKHLKVKELIGALPQQQHPHPPLHNPSIRIPSTQIQQTNSGNVIPEFFPPNPPPGFEKVLPPEVYQQLLQIHRNPQLTVQQKSLQIDQIMRFDKLPPKYIKEVRKIFGDKSLNFQEKDQKIVEFVHSLPLELRKLTRPPLPPAFEKLNFETKEKISNLFDDITLDDKQRQNNFWKIVNQLPEDEKAKVNEAFKFPF
;
A
#
# COMPACT_ATOMS: atom_id res chain seq x y z
N MET A 1 18.87 -7.30 8.80
CA MET A 1 19.62 -8.33 9.55
C MET A 1 20.08 -7.72 10.86
N LYS A 2 20.13 -8.51 11.94
CA LYS A 2 20.86 -8.14 13.17
C LYS A 2 22.07 -9.06 13.32
N ILE A 3 23.20 -8.50 13.72
CA ILE A 3 24.47 -9.20 13.92
C ILE A 3 24.83 -9.07 15.39
N ASN A 4 25.13 -10.19 16.06
CA ASN A 4 25.40 -10.19 17.49
C ASN A 4 26.81 -9.66 17.81
N THR A 5 27.02 -9.25 19.07
CA THR A 5 28.21 -8.47 19.47
C THR A 5 29.55 -9.18 19.26
N THR A 6 29.58 -10.52 19.18
CA THR A 6 30.78 -11.30 18.83
C THR A 6 31.37 -10.90 17.47
N LEU A 7 30.53 -10.58 16.48
CA LEU A 7 31.00 -10.17 15.15
C LEU A 7 31.46 -8.70 15.13
N LYS A 8 31.10 -7.90 16.15
CA LYS A 8 31.69 -6.58 16.42
C LYS A 8 33.17 -6.72 16.81
N THR A 9 33.49 -7.77 17.58
CA THR A 9 34.87 -8.14 17.87
C THR A 9 35.60 -8.56 16.58
N ASN A 10 34.99 -9.37 15.71
CA ASN A 10 35.59 -9.78 14.44
C ASN A 10 35.78 -8.63 13.44
N LEU A 11 34.83 -7.69 13.33
CA LEU A 11 34.96 -6.49 12.50
C LEU A 11 36.10 -5.58 12.97
N ASN A 12 36.38 -5.54 14.28
CA ASN A 12 37.50 -4.79 14.85
C ASN A 12 38.83 -5.60 14.88
N SER A 13 38.78 -6.95 14.97
CA SER A 13 39.95 -7.84 15.01
C SER A 13 40.43 -8.34 13.65
N LEU A 14 39.75 -7.95 12.56
CA LEU A 14 40.32 -7.95 11.19
C LEU A 14 41.60 -7.11 11.06
N THR A 15 41.96 -6.35 12.11
CA THR A 15 43.30 -5.80 12.35
C THR A 15 44.40 -6.87 12.57
N SER A 16 44.04 -8.15 12.75
CA SER A 16 44.95 -9.24 13.11
C SER A 16 44.74 -10.55 12.34
N SER A 17 44.97 -10.52 11.02
CA SER A 17 45.38 -11.68 10.18
C SER A 17 44.46 -12.91 10.05
N SER A 18 43.30 -12.98 10.71
CA SER A 18 42.32 -14.07 10.53
C SER A 18 41.34 -13.78 9.39
N SER A 19 41.17 -14.73 8.47
CA SER A 19 40.33 -14.56 7.27
C SER A 19 38.84 -14.80 7.51
N THR A 20 38.01 -13.78 7.31
CA THR A 20 36.54 -13.87 7.23
C THR A 20 36.03 -13.17 5.97
N SER A 21 35.29 -13.88 5.12
CA SER A 21 34.85 -13.44 3.79
C SER A 21 33.43 -12.86 3.82
N LEU A 22 33.26 -11.61 3.37
CA LEU A 22 31.97 -10.95 3.16
C LEU A 22 31.69 -10.80 1.65
N GLY A 23 30.95 -11.76 1.06
CA GLY A 23 30.69 -11.80 -0.37
C GLY A 23 31.68 -12.72 -1.11
N ASN A 24 31.33 -13.99 -1.27
CA ASN A 24 32.13 -14.94 -2.06
C ASN A 24 31.65 -14.96 -3.52
N LEU A 25 32.21 -14.09 -4.38
CA LEU A 25 32.05 -14.23 -5.84
C LEU A 25 32.83 -15.48 -6.31
N PHE A 26 32.14 -16.61 -6.42
CA PHE A 26 32.76 -17.88 -6.81
C PHE A 26 33.22 -17.90 -8.28
N VAL A 27 34.53 -17.73 -8.48
CA VAL A 27 35.26 -18.08 -9.70
C VAL A 27 36.55 -18.81 -9.29
N SER A 28 36.75 -20.03 -9.79
CA SER A 28 38.00 -20.78 -9.62
C SER A 28 39.08 -20.25 -10.59
N ASN A 29 40.38 -20.15 -10.25
CA ASN A 29 41.11 -20.59 -9.05
C ASN A 29 42.40 -19.74 -8.83
N ASP A 30 43.20 -20.07 -7.79
CA ASP A 30 44.63 -19.71 -7.60
C ASP A 30 44.96 -18.27 -7.06
N GLY A 31 46.26 -17.91 -6.88
CA GLY A 31 46.78 -16.85 -5.95
C GLY A 31 46.58 -15.35 -6.31
N LEU A 32 47.04 -14.34 -5.53
CA LEU A 32 47.90 -14.33 -4.31
C LEU A 32 47.46 -13.27 -3.22
N SER A 33 48.29 -12.27 -2.80
CA SER A 33 48.01 -11.30 -1.69
C SER A 33 48.88 -10.00 -1.68
N ALA A 34 48.41 -8.88 -1.08
CA ALA A 34 49.18 -7.63 -0.86
C ALA A 34 48.67 -6.72 0.30
N THR A 35 49.43 -5.71 0.75
CA THR A 35 49.10 -4.80 1.88
C THR A 35 49.74 -3.40 1.75
N LEU A 36 49.06 -2.31 2.14
CA LEU A 36 49.68 -1.02 2.53
C LEU A 36 48.75 -0.12 3.38
N THR A 37 49.23 1.06 3.79
CA THR A 37 48.91 1.81 5.03
C THR A 37 47.82 2.90 4.94
N GLN A 38 47.51 3.47 6.10
CA GLN A 38 46.49 4.52 6.33
C GLN A 38 46.81 5.86 5.65
N ASP A 39 45.75 6.60 5.28
CA ASP A 39 45.41 7.86 5.95
C ASP A 39 43.97 8.33 5.62
N GLY A 40 43.31 9.05 6.54
CA GLY A 40 42.20 9.97 6.23
C GLY A 40 40.79 9.43 5.92
N VAL A 41 40.44 8.16 6.21
CA VAL A 41 39.12 7.58 5.88
C VAL A 41 38.41 7.02 7.13
N SER A 42 37.07 7.14 7.20
CA SER A 42 36.25 6.59 8.29
C SER A 42 36.32 5.04 8.33
N GLY A 43 36.22 4.46 9.53
CA GLY A 43 36.48 3.04 9.76
C GLY A 43 35.68 2.07 8.87
N SER A 44 34.39 2.34 8.64
CA SER A 44 33.53 1.53 7.76
C SER A 44 34.00 1.51 6.31
N VAL A 45 34.31 2.69 5.75
CA VAL A 45 34.76 2.84 4.36
C VAL A 45 36.21 2.35 4.19
N LEU A 46 37.05 2.51 5.21
CA LEU A 46 38.41 1.95 5.22
C LEU A 46 38.38 0.40 5.25
N LEU A 47 37.45 -0.20 6.02
CA LEU A 47 37.21 -1.64 5.98
C LEU A 47 36.77 -2.09 4.57
N LEU A 48 35.77 -1.44 3.98
CA LEU A 48 35.25 -1.80 2.66
C LEU A 48 36.35 -1.72 1.58
N ILE A 49 37.15 -0.64 1.57
CA ILE A 49 38.27 -0.48 0.62
C ILE A 49 39.37 -1.52 0.85
N THR A 50 39.67 -1.86 2.11
CA THR A 50 40.70 -2.86 2.44
C THR A 50 40.23 -4.28 2.08
N PHE A 51 38.97 -4.59 2.38
CA PHE A 51 38.32 -5.84 2.01
C PHE A 51 38.29 -6.04 0.49
N LEU A 52 37.88 -5.01 -0.27
CA LEU A 52 37.86 -5.07 -1.73
C LEU A 52 39.28 -5.18 -2.32
N LYS A 53 40.31 -4.60 -1.71
CA LYS A 53 41.72 -4.82 -2.11
C LYS A 53 42.20 -6.25 -1.85
N ILE A 54 41.76 -6.89 -0.76
CA ILE A 54 42.01 -8.32 -0.50
C ILE A 54 41.32 -9.15 -1.59
N PHE A 55 40.07 -8.81 -1.94
CA PHE A 55 39.30 -9.50 -2.97
C PHE A 55 39.87 -9.30 -4.39
N SER A 56 40.35 -8.09 -4.71
CA SER A 56 40.88 -7.75 -6.03
C SER A 56 42.32 -8.22 -6.28
N SER A 57 43.00 -8.76 -5.25
CA SER A 57 44.43 -9.16 -5.25
C SER A 57 44.82 -10.27 -6.25
N LYS A 58 43.89 -10.69 -7.10
CA LYS A 58 44.01 -11.80 -8.04
C LYS A 58 43.62 -11.45 -9.47
N GLN A 59 42.44 -10.83 -9.66
CA GLN A 59 41.83 -10.62 -11.00
C GLN A 59 41.03 -9.30 -11.13
N GLY A 60 41.19 -8.33 -10.22
CA GLY A 60 40.34 -7.12 -10.16
C GLY A 60 41.09 -5.78 -10.16
N LYS A 61 40.72 -4.87 -11.08
CA LYS A 61 41.17 -3.48 -11.08
C LYS A 61 40.16 -2.57 -10.38
N ILE A 62 40.53 -2.06 -9.19
CA ILE A 62 39.76 -1.07 -8.43
C ILE A 62 40.06 0.35 -8.94
N THR A 63 39.02 1.17 -9.09
CA THR A 63 39.11 2.62 -9.30
C THR A 63 38.11 3.35 -8.39
N LYS A 64 38.58 4.27 -7.54
CA LYS A 64 37.72 5.22 -6.83
C LYS A 64 37.36 6.36 -7.80
N GLU A 65 36.09 6.72 -7.88
CA GLU A 65 35.60 7.84 -8.69
C GLU A 65 34.93 8.87 -7.77
N GLY A 66 35.46 10.09 -7.75
CA GLY A 66 35.03 11.11 -6.80
C GLY A 66 35.21 10.69 -5.33
N ASP A 67 34.31 11.15 -4.47
CA ASP A 67 34.38 10.89 -3.03
C ASP A 67 33.68 9.61 -2.58
N ASN A 68 32.63 9.19 -3.29
CA ASN A 68 31.65 8.20 -2.81
C ASN A 68 31.26 7.11 -3.81
N ILE A 69 32.07 6.88 -4.86
CA ILE A 69 31.90 5.80 -5.83
C ILE A 69 33.17 4.97 -5.90
N LEU A 70 33.03 3.65 -5.89
CA LEU A 70 34.11 2.68 -6.08
C LEU A 70 33.69 1.70 -7.17
N ARG A 71 34.51 1.57 -8.23
CA ARG A 71 34.35 0.53 -9.25
C ARG A 71 35.41 -0.54 -9.10
N VAL A 72 35.03 -1.80 -9.31
CA VAL A 72 35.93 -2.94 -9.45
C VAL A 72 35.61 -3.60 -10.79
N ASN A 73 36.60 -3.66 -11.68
CA ASN A 73 36.48 -4.35 -12.96
C ASN A 73 37.27 -5.65 -12.85
N TYR A 74 36.58 -6.78 -13.01
CA TYR A 74 37.15 -8.12 -12.96
C TYR A 74 37.41 -8.60 -14.39
N ASP A 75 38.66 -8.96 -14.68
CA ASP A 75 39.06 -9.53 -15.95
C ASP A 75 38.66 -11.02 -16.01
N TYR A 76 37.99 -11.43 -17.08
CA TYR A 76 37.46 -12.79 -17.25
C TYR A 76 37.86 -13.37 -18.61
N ASN A 77 38.29 -14.63 -18.65
CA ASN A 77 39.07 -15.23 -19.74
C ASN A 77 38.30 -15.55 -21.05
N PHE A 78 37.41 -14.66 -21.51
CA PHE A 78 36.66 -14.78 -22.77
C PHE A 78 36.69 -13.47 -23.59
N GLY A 79 37.89 -12.93 -23.81
CA GLY A 79 38.15 -11.73 -24.61
C GLY A 79 38.01 -10.42 -23.82
N ASP A 80 37.75 -9.31 -24.51
CA ASP A 80 37.65 -7.93 -23.96
C ASP A 80 36.38 -7.69 -23.10
N LYS A 81 36.03 -8.64 -22.23
CA LYS A 81 34.72 -8.77 -21.58
C LYS A 81 34.84 -8.84 -20.06
N GLN A 82 35.02 -7.69 -19.43
CA GLN A 82 35.07 -7.54 -17.98
C GLN A 82 33.69 -7.63 -17.29
N ILE A 83 33.64 -8.24 -16.11
CA ILE A 83 32.53 -8.06 -15.16
C ILE A 83 32.83 -6.81 -14.32
N GLN A 84 31.86 -5.93 -14.11
CA GLN A 84 32.03 -4.67 -13.38
C GLN A 84 31.11 -4.63 -12.16
N LEU A 85 31.69 -4.44 -10.98
CA LEU A 85 30.96 -3.99 -9.79
C LEU A 85 31.14 -2.48 -9.65
N THR A 86 30.06 -1.76 -9.42
CA THR A 86 30.09 -0.38 -8.92
C THR A 86 29.39 -0.35 -7.56
N ILE A 87 30.04 0.21 -6.54
CA ILE A 87 29.44 0.53 -5.26
C ILE A 87 29.36 2.05 -5.14
N HIS A 88 28.13 2.56 -5.04
CA HIS A 88 27.89 3.92 -4.58
C HIS A 88 27.59 3.85 -3.08
N TRP A 89 28.22 4.68 -2.26
CA TRP A 89 27.83 4.81 -0.86
C TRP A 89 27.36 6.22 -0.52
N ASP A 90 26.50 6.30 0.49
CA ASP A 90 26.07 7.57 1.08
C ASP A 90 26.04 7.45 2.60
N SER A 91 26.93 8.21 3.23
CA SER A 91 27.05 8.33 4.69
C SER A 91 26.69 9.74 5.19
N LYS A 92 26.07 10.57 4.33
CA LYS A 92 25.86 12.02 4.58
C LYS A 92 24.39 12.44 4.50
N SER A 93 23.58 11.89 3.60
CA SER A 93 22.16 12.29 3.45
C SER A 93 21.28 11.90 4.64
N HIS A 94 21.45 10.68 5.15
CA HIS A 94 20.71 10.17 6.30
C HIS A 94 21.51 10.32 7.60
N GLN A 95 20.84 10.62 8.71
CA GLN A 95 21.52 10.85 9.99
C GLN A 95 21.99 9.54 10.65
N LYS A 96 21.10 8.54 10.78
CA LYS A 96 21.34 7.30 11.53
C LYS A 96 21.96 6.15 10.73
N LEU A 97 21.81 6.18 9.40
CA LEU A 97 22.12 5.06 8.51
C LEU A 97 23.17 5.46 7.45
N ASP A 98 24.09 4.55 7.15
CA ASP A 98 24.90 4.53 5.92
C ASP A 98 24.20 3.63 4.89
N PHE A 99 24.25 4.02 3.61
CA PHE A 99 23.72 3.24 2.49
C PHE A 99 24.83 2.83 1.53
N TYR A 100 24.75 1.59 1.04
CA TYR A 100 25.68 1.01 0.08
C TYR A 100 24.87 0.38 -1.05
N ASN A 101 24.84 1.02 -2.21
CA ASN A 101 24.16 0.56 -3.42
C ASN A 101 25.16 -0.20 -4.29
N PHE A 102 24.96 -1.50 -4.42
CA PHE A 102 25.78 -2.41 -5.22
C PHE A 102 25.13 -2.55 -6.60
N TYR A 103 25.92 -2.33 -7.65
CA TYR A 103 25.53 -2.50 -9.04
C TYR A 103 26.58 -3.36 -9.77
N TRP A 104 26.32 -4.66 -9.84
CA TRP A 104 27.06 -5.61 -10.65
C TRP A 104 26.59 -5.55 -12.11
N LYS A 105 27.49 -5.74 -13.06
CA LYS A 105 27.23 -5.68 -14.51
C LYS A 105 28.05 -6.73 -15.24
N LYS A 106 27.39 -7.58 -16.04
CA LYS A 106 28.02 -8.68 -16.80
C LYS A 106 28.07 -8.39 -18.31
N PRO A 107 29.09 -8.89 -19.02
CA PRO A 107 29.11 -8.91 -20.48
C PRO A 107 27.93 -9.67 -21.11
N LYS A 108 27.52 -9.24 -22.31
CA LYS A 108 26.60 -10.02 -23.17
C LYS A 108 27.23 -11.39 -23.48
N GLY A 109 26.57 -12.44 -23.01
CA GLY A 109 26.97 -13.84 -23.17
C GLY A 109 26.96 -14.63 -21.85
N LEU A 110 27.18 -13.98 -20.70
CA LEU A 110 27.07 -14.64 -19.40
C LEU A 110 25.61 -14.82 -18.98
N TYR A 111 25.30 -15.97 -18.40
CA TYR A 111 23.95 -16.40 -18.05
C TYR A 111 23.46 -15.75 -16.75
N SER A 112 24.29 -15.75 -15.69
CA SER A 112 23.94 -15.26 -14.35
C SER A 112 24.90 -14.20 -13.81
N LEU A 113 24.41 -13.45 -12.82
CA LEU A 113 25.19 -12.86 -11.73
C LEU A 113 24.63 -13.44 -10.42
N LYS A 114 25.52 -13.73 -9.47
CA LYS A 114 25.21 -14.15 -8.11
C LYS A 114 26.22 -13.50 -7.17
N ASP A 115 25.75 -12.87 -6.12
CA ASP A 115 26.54 -12.49 -4.95
C ASP A 115 26.11 -13.37 -3.76
N SER A 116 27.04 -13.71 -2.86
CA SER A 116 26.81 -14.67 -1.77
C SER A 116 27.35 -14.10 -0.46
N ILE A 117 26.47 -13.45 0.29
CA ILE A 117 26.78 -12.74 1.54
C ILE A 117 26.86 -13.75 2.68
N ASN A 118 28.07 -14.08 3.12
CA ASN A 118 28.28 -14.97 4.26
C ASN A 118 27.81 -14.28 5.57
N LEU A 119 26.93 -14.95 6.31
CA LEU A 119 26.32 -14.47 7.56
C LEU A 119 27.02 -14.99 8.83
N GLY A 120 28.14 -15.70 8.69
CA GLY A 120 28.87 -16.28 9.81
C GLY A 120 28.36 -17.67 10.22
N SER A 121 29.28 -18.48 10.75
CA SER A 121 29.03 -19.87 11.14
C SER A 121 28.28 -20.05 12.46
N ASP A 122 28.18 -19.01 13.29
CA ASP A 122 27.42 -19.06 14.55
C ASP A 122 25.93 -18.73 14.32
N ASN A 123 25.06 -19.18 15.23
CA ASN A 123 23.62 -18.92 15.15
C ASN A 123 23.26 -17.53 15.68
N SER A 124 24.14 -16.54 15.47
CA SER A 124 24.04 -15.19 16.01
C SER A 124 23.34 -14.20 15.07
N VAL A 125 23.14 -14.58 13.81
CA VAL A 125 22.46 -13.79 12.78
C VAL A 125 21.09 -14.41 12.44
N HIS A 126 20.07 -13.57 12.41
CA HIS A 126 18.69 -13.93 12.08
C HIS A 126 18.20 -13.20 10.81
N TRP A 127 17.47 -13.94 9.96
CA TRP A 127 16.84 -13.42 8.75
C TRP A 127 15.31 -13.34 8.94
N TYR A 128 14.72 -12.21 8.54
CA TYR A 128 13.28 -11.92 8.70
C TYR A 128 12.62 -11.43 7.40
N GLY A 129 13.37 -11.38 6.29
CA GLY A 129 12.81 -11.09 4.96
C GLY A 129 12.35 -12.36 4.26
N GLY A 130 11.72 -12.23 3.09
CA GLY A 130 11.32 -13.38 2.25
C GLY A 130 9.86 -13.28 1.78
N MET A 131 9.43 -14.26 0.99
CA MET A 131 8.05 -14.35 0.51
C MET A 131 7.15 -15.09 1.51
N ASN A 132 5.83 -15.00 1.32
CA ASN A 132 4.85 -15.85 1.99
C ASN A 132 5.00 -17.30 1.49
N THR A 133 5.37 -18.24 2.37
CA THR A 133 5.58 -19.65 2.01
C THR A 133 4.59 -20.58 2.68
N HIS A 134 4.46 -21.79 2.12
CA HIS A 134 3.63 -22.86 2.67
C HIS A 134 4.28 -23.40 3.95
N GLU A 135 5.52 -23.89 3.86
CA GLU A 135 6.42 -23.98 5.01
C GLU A 135 6.91 -22.59 5.44
N GLN A 136 6.18 -21.94 6.35
CA GLN A 136 6.57 -20.64 6.91
C GLN A 136 7.31 -20.81 8.25
N SER A 137 8.47 -20.15 8.36
CA SER A 137 9.32 -20.17 9.56
C SER A 137 9.68 -18.76 10.03
N TRP A 138 9.97 -18.61 11.32
CA TRP A 138 10.38 -17.36 11.93
C TRP A 138 11.44 -17.60 13.05
N PRO A 139 12.48 -16.76 13.16
CA PRO A 139 13.16 -16.20 12.00
C PRO A 139 13.38 -17.28 10.93
N ILE A 140 13.54 -16.88 9.68
CA ILE A 140 13.86 -17.84 8.63
C ILE A 140 15.20 -18.51 8.99
N LYS A 141 15.16 -19.83 9.14
CA LYS A 141 16.32 -20.61 9.57
C LYS A 141 17.26 -20.85 8.40
N LYS A 142 18.54 -21.03 8.73
CA LYS A 142 19.58 -21.44 7.79
C LYS A 142 19.19 -22.80 7.20
N ASN A 143 19.26 -22.93 5.87
CA ASN A 143 18.86 -24.11 5.07
C ASN A 143 17.35 -24.34 4.88
N ASP A 144 16.48 -23.84 5.76
CA ASP A 144 15.01 -23.93 5.62
C ASP A 144 14.46 -23.00 4.51
N TYR A 145 15.31 -22.26 3.77
CA TYR A 145 14.87 -21.28 2.77
C TYR A 145 15.70 -21.28 1.48
N LYS A 146 15.06 -21.75 0.41
CA LYS A 146 15.45 -21.50 -0.97
C LYS A 146 14.29 -20.76 -1.65
N SER A 147 14.49 -19.51 -2.02
CA SER A 147 13.48 -18.79 -2.82
C SER A 147 13.47 -19.33 -4.25
N THR A 148 12.44 -20.08 -4.59
CA THR A 148 12.01 -20.27 -5.98
C THR A 148 11.16 -19.07 -6.37
N GLU A 149 11.73 -18.16 -7.18
CA GLU A 149 10.99 -17.14 -7.95
C GLU A 149 10.17 -16.12 -7.15
N PHE A 150 10.84 -15.14 -6.52
CA PHE A 150 10.20 -13.87 -6.15
C PHE A 150 11.07 -12.68 -6.51
N VAL A 151 10.47 -11.62 -7.07
CA VAL A 151 11.17 -10.41 -7.53
C VAL A 151 11.13 -9.33 -6.45
N THR A 152 12.26 -9.07 -5.79
CA THR A 152 12.30 -8.13 -4.65
C THR A 152 12.38 -6.65 -5.04
N ASN A 153 12.41 -6.28 -6.32
CA ASN A 153 12.51 -4.89 -6.78
C ASN A 153 11.80 -4.68 -8.12
N ASP A 154 11.21 -3.49 -8.31
CA ASP A 154 10.37 -3.09 -9.45
C ASP A 154 11.13 -2.90 -10.80
N VAL A 155 12.34 -3.46 -10.93
CA VAL A 155 13.27 -3.21 -12.05
C VAL A 155 13.91 -4.49 -12.62
N TYR A 156 14.11 -5.53 -11.79
CA TYR A 156 14.76 -6.79 -12.19
C TYR A 156 14.44 -7.91 -11.18
N GLN A 157 14.44 -9.15 -11.65
CA GLN A 157 14.30 -10.31 -10.75
C GLN A 157 15.52 -10.44 -9.84
N LEU A 158 15.30 -10.64 -8.54
CA LEU A 158 16.34 -10.88 -7.54
C LEU A 158 16.03 -12.14 -6.72
N TYR A 159 16.77 -13.21 -7.01
CA TYR A 159 16.66 -14.51 -6.35
C TYR A 159 17.39 -14.47 -5.00
N THR A 160 16.70 -14.83 -3.93
CA THR A 160 17.20 -14.77 -2.54
C THR A 160 17.26 -16.16 -1.91
N SER A 161 18.45 -16.73 -1.70
CA SER A 161 18.63 -18.07 -1.09
C SER A 161 19.35 -17.96 0.25
N LEU A 162 19.00 -18.81 1.24
CA LEU A 162 19.69 -18.84 2.56
C LEU A 162 20.16 -20.26 2.88
N GLN A 163 21.34 -20.62 2.35
CA GLN A 163 21.91 -21.97 2.44
C GLN A 163 23.34 -21.90 2.99
N ASN A 164 23.72 -22.83 3.86
CA ASN A 164 25.09 -23.01 4.37
C ASN A 164 25.71 -21.75 5.02
N ASN A 165 24.87 -20.90 5.63
CA ASN A 165 25.19 -19.56 6.16
C ASN A 165 25.41 -18.45 5.11
N GLU A 166 25.14 -18.67 3.84
CA GLU A 166 25.24 -17.65 2.80
C GLU A 166 23.85 -17.15 2.37
N LEU A 167 23.65 -15.83 2.40
CA LEU A 167 22.52 -15.14 1.78
C LEU A 167 22.90 -14.83 0.33
N ASP A 168 22.35 -15.61 -0.58
CA ASP A 168 22.54 -15.48 -2.01
C ASP A 168 21.63 -14.41 -2.60
N LEU A 169 22.17 -13.58 -3.50
CA LEU A 169 21.48 -12.56 -4.26
C LEU A 169 21.79 -12.76 -5.76
N GLN A 170 20.83 -13.22 -6.56
CA GLN A 170 21.08 -13.68 -7.95
C GLN A 170 20.13 -13.06 -8.98
N SER A 171 20.63 -12.75 -10.19
CA SER A 171 19.85 -12.17 -11.30
C SER A 171 19.54 -13.15 -12.44
N LYS A 172 19.63 -14.47 -12.21
CA LYS A 172 19.28 -15.53 -13.18
C LYS A 172 18.09 -16.35 -12.68
N LEU A 173 17.10 -16.43 -13.56
CA LEU A 173 16.10 -17.49 -13.66
C LEU A 173 16.70 -18.72 -14.36
N ASP A 174 16.45 -19.94 -13.87
CA ASP A 174 17.03 -21.14 -14.49
C ASP A 174 16.49 -21.42 -15.90
N ASP A 175 17.23 -22.21 -16.69
CA ASP A 175 17.06 -22.22 -18.16
C ASP A 175 15.73 -22.86 -18.65
N ASP A 176 14.96 -23.47 -17.74
CA ASP A 176 13.64 -24.08 -17.97
C ASP A 176 12.46 -23.07 -17.82
N SER A 177 12.77 -21.84 -17.40
CA SER A 177 11.77 -20.85 -16.99
C SER A 177 11.26 -19.95 -18.13
N SER A 178 10.01 -19.52 -18.00
CA SER A 178 9.24 -18.76 -19.00
C SER A 178 9.78 -17.37 -19.34
N PHE A 179 10.67 -16.81 -18.52
CA PHE A 179 10.88 -15.37 -18.44
C PHE A 179 12.35 -14.96 -18.66
N LEU A 180 12.83 -15.17 -19.90
CA LEU A 180 14.17 -14.75 -20.36
C LEU A 180 14.39 -13.21 -20.46
N LEU A 181 14.15 -12.44 -19.39
CA LEU A 181 14.81 -11.14 -19.23
C LEU A 181 16.29 -11.39 -18.92
N ARG A 182 17.11 -11.43 -19.99
CA ARG A 182 18.59 -11.49 -19.89
C ARG A 182 19.16 -10.14 -19.44
N ASN A 183 18.78 -9.71 -18.24
CA ASN A 183 19.37 -8.56 -17.58
C ASN A 183 20.87 -8.79 -17.41
N ASN A 184 21.64 -7.75 -17.73
CA ASN A 184 23.10 -7.80 -17.68
C ASN A 184 23.64 -7.09 -16.45
N PHE A 185 22.83 -7.03 -15.39
CA PHE A 185 23.16 -6.43 -14.11
C PHE A 185 22.43 -7.13 -12.97
N LEU A 186 22.98 -6.98 -11.77
CA LEU A 186 22.45 -7.40 -10.47
C LEU A 186 22.64 -6.21 -9.54
N GLU A 187 21.56 -5.74 -8.90
CA GLU A 187 21.57 -4.52 -8.10
C GLU A 187 20.87 -4.75 -6.75
N TYR A 188 21.34 -4.11 -5.69
CA TYR A 188 20.71 -4.10 -4.37
C TYR A 188 21.30 -3.02 -3.46
N THR A 189 20.54 -2.63 -2.43
CA THR A 189 20.98 -1.67 -1.40
C THR A 189 21.15 -2.38 -0.06
N LEU A 190 22.28 -2.13 0.61
CA LEU A 190 22.46 -2.44 2.03
C LEU A 190 22.38 -1.15 2.85
N ALA A 191 21.41 -1.09 3.77
CA ALA A 191 21.29 -0.05 4.79
C ALA A 191 21.94 -0.56 6.09
N VAL A 192 22.79 0.26 6.72
CA VAL A 192 23.60 -0.12 7.89
C VAL A 192 23.55 1.00 8.95
N PRO A 193 23.25 0.70 10.22
CA PRO A 193 23.42 1.66 11.31
C PRO A 193 24.83 2.22 11.41
N LYS A 194 24.96 3.56 11.50
CA LYS A 194 26.25 4.21 11.80
C LYS A 194 26.72 3.89 13.22
N GLU A 195 25.76 3.77 14.15
CA GLU A 195 26.02 3.50 15.56
C GLU A 195 25.09 2.38 16.08
N TRP A 196 25.52 1.12 15.90
CA TRP A 196 24.78 -0.09 16.29
C TRP A 196 24.41 -0.23 17.79
N GLU A 197 24.85 0.68 18.67
CA GLU A 197 24.44 0.71 20.10
C GLU A 197 23.45 1.84 20.42
N LYS A 198 23.11 2.67 19.44
CA LYS A 198 22.21 3.83 19.60
C LYS A 198 20.91 3.70 18.78
N ILE A 199 20.61 2.51 18.27
CA ILE A 199 19.38 2.23 17.53
C ILE A 199 18.89 0.83 17.91
N SER A 200 17.60 0.68 18.21
CA SER A 200 16.97 -0.62 18.40
C SER A 200 16.67 -1.29 17.05
N LEU A 201 16.42 -2.60 17.04
CA LEU A 201 16.01 -3.30 15.82
C LEU A 201 14.65 -2.79 15.31
N LYS A 202 13.75 -2.38 16.22
CA LYS A 202 12.51 -1.65 15.92
C LYS A 202 12.81 -0.34 15.17
N ASP A 203 13.63 0.54 15.75
CA ASP A 203 13.86 1.87 15.16
C ASP A 203 14.62 1.76 13.82
N PHE A 204 15.53 0.78 13.70
CA PHE A 204 16.18 0.44 12.42
C PHE A 204 15.18 -0.03 11.37
N HIS A 205 14.21 -0.90 11.75
CA HIS A 205 13.15 -1.32 10.84
C HIS A 205 12.28 -0.13 10.41
N GLN A 206 11.87 0.73 11.33
CA GLN A 206 11.05 1.92 11.01
C GLN A 206 11.76 2.88 10.06
N GLU A 207 13.04 3.20 10.31
CA GLU A 207 13.84 4.07 9.43
C GLU A 207 14.02 3.46 8.03
N CYS A 208 14.19 2.14 7.92
CA CYS A 208 14.23 1.47 6.62
C CYS A 208 12.84 1.43 5.95
N PHE A 209 11.78 1.25 6.73
CA PHE A 209 10.41 1.17 6.24
C PHE A 209 10.00 2.46 5.53
N GLU A 210 10.20 3.62 6.16
CA GLU A 210 9.85 4.93 5.59
C GLU A 210 10.64 5.30 4.32
N LEU A 211 11.79 4.64 4.07
CA LEU A 211 12.65 4.91 2.92
C LEU A 211 12.41 3.97 1.74
N PHE A 212 12.03 2.72 2.00
CA PHE A 212 11.90 1.69 0.96
C PHE A 212 10.46 1.26 0.66
N LEU A 213 9.50 1.46 1.58
CA LEU A 213 8.14 0.94 1.46
C LEU A 213 7.10 2.05 1.63
N ALA A 214 5.98 1.92 0.92
CA ALA A 214 4.83 2.77 1.14
C ALA A 214 4.11 2.36 2.43
N ALA A 215 3.69 3.33 3.25
CA ALA A 215 2.82 3.06 4.39
C ALA A 215 1.36 2.90 3.93
N PRO A 216 0.54 2.05 4.59
CA PRO A 216 -0.91 2.02 4.39
C PRO A 216 -1.53 3.40 4.56
N THR A 217 -2.27 3.91 3.56
CA THR A 217 -2.89 5.25 3.63
C THR A 217 -4.26 5.26 4.33
N ALA A 218 -4.83 4.09 4.58
CA ALA A 218 -6.07 3.88 5.31
C ALA A 218 -6.15 2.46 5.86
N HIS A 219 -6.99 2.23 6.87
CA HIS A 219 -7.25 0.89 7.42
C HIS A 219 -8.36 0.14 6.64
N PRO A 220 -8.40 -1.20 6.72
CA PRO A 220 -9.48 -2.00 6.18
C PRO A 220 -10.77 -1.86 7.00
N SER A 221 -11.82 -2.56 6.59
CA SER A 221 -13.16 -2.46 7.20
C SER A 221 -13.15 -2.87 8.68
N LEU A 222 -13.46 -1.91 9.56
CA LEU A 222 -13.56 -2.14 11.01
C LEU A 222 -14.70 -3.13 11.35
N GLU A 223 -15.69 -3.29 10.47
CA GLU A 223 -16.78 -4.27 10.64
C GLU A 223 -16.25 -5.71 10.53
N ILE A 224 -15.37 -5.98 9.57
CA ILE A 224 -14.70 -7.27 9.35
C ILE A 224 -13.68 -7.57 10.46
N ILE A 225 -13.07 -6.53 11.05
CA ILE A 225 -12.23 -6.68 12.26
C ILE A 225 -13.11 -7.00 13.48
N ASN A 226 -14.27 -6.34 13.63
CA ASN A 226 -15.14 -6.46 14.80
C ASN A 226 -15.79 -7.84 14.94
N LYS A 227 -16.31 -8.40 13.83
CA LYS A 227 -17.04 -9.69 13.81
C LYS A 227 -16.46 -10.61 12.73
N PRO A 228 -16.47 -11.94 12.91
CA PRO A 228 -15.84 -12.87 11.98
C PRO A 228 -16.58 -12.96 10.64
N ILE A 229 -15.82 -13.33 9.60
CA ILE A 229 -16.32 -13.74 8.28
C ILE A 229 -16.75 -15.22 8.37
N TRP A 230 -17.79 -15.59 7.63
CA TRP A 230 -18.25 -16.99 7.51
C TRP A 230 -18.25 -17.40 6.03
N SER A 231 -17.31 -18.28 5.66
CA SER A 231 -17.09 -18.75 4.30
C SER A 231 -17.71 -20.12 4.05
N THR A 232 -18.32 -20.29 2.87
CA THR A 232 -18.93 -21.57 2.50
C THR A 232 -17.92 -22.63 2.02
N TRP A 233 -16.67 -22.26 1.73
CA TRP A 233 -15.63 -23.10 1.10
C TRP A 233 -15.48 -24.52 1.66
N ALA A 234 -15.00 -24.69 2.89
CA ALA A 234 -14.63 -26.01 3.42
C ALA A 234 -15.85 -26.82 3.91
N ASN A 235 -16.96 -26.14 4.23
CA ASN A 235 -18.20 -26.78 4.71
C ASN A 235 -19.15 -27.21 3.59
N PHE A 236 -19.22 -26.46 2.48
CA PHE A 236 -20.08 -26.77 1.33
C PHE A 236 -19.31 -27.25 0.11
N TRP A 237 -18.04 -26.87 -0.05
CA TRP A 237 -17.31 -27.02 -1.31
C TRP A 237 -18.16 -26.44 -2.47
N LYS A 238 -18.16 -27.13 -3.60
CA LYS A 238 -19.03 -26.88 -4.76
C LYS A 238 -20.52 -27.08 -4.53
N ALA A 239 -20.97 -27.58 -3.38
CA ALA A 239 -22.38 -27.90 -3.12
C ALA A 239 -23.20 -26.73 -2.57
N VAL A 240 -22.62 -25.53 -2.42
CA VAL A 240 -23.37 -24.35 -1.96
C VAL A 240 -24.47 -23.96 -2.97
N ASP A 241 -25.67 -23.73 -2.44
CA ASP A 241 -26.86 -23.23 -3.14
C ASP A 241 -27.64 -22.24 -2.26
N GLN A 242 -28.76 -21.70 -2.77
CA GLN A 242 -29.60 -20.74 -2.06
C GLN A 242 -30.19 -21.27 -0.74
N ASN A 243 -30.52 -22.56 -0.66
CA ASN A 243 -31.12 -23.14 0.54
C ASN A 243 -30.05 -23.43 1.60
N GLY A 244 -28.91 -23.98 1.17
CA GLY A 244 -27.76 -24.21 2.04
C GLY A 244 -27.22 -22.91 2.66
N LEU A 245 -27.18 -21.82 1.89
CA LEU A 245 -26.75 -20.51 2.37
C LEU A 245 -27.72 -19.90 3.40
N LEU A 246 -29.04 -20.05 3.20
CA LEU A 246 -30.06 -19.61 4.15
C LEU A 246 -30.08 -20.45 5.44
N GLU A 247 -29.91 -21.77 5.34
CA GLU A 247 -29.82 -22.65 6.51
C GLU A 247 -28.52 -22.39 7.31
N TYR A 248 -27.39 -22.11 6.64
CA TYR A 248 -26.14 -21.73 7.32
C TYR A 248 -26.28 -20.38 8.05
N ALA A 249 -26.89 -19.39 7.42
CA ALA A 249 -27.24 -18.11 8.05
C ALA A 249 -28.17 -18.30 9.27
N LYS A 250 -29.18 -19.15 9.14
CA LYS A 250 -30.06 -19.53 10.25
C LYS A 250 -29.28 -20.19 11.39
N GLN A 251 -28.39 -21.13 11.10
CA GLN A 251 -27.57 -21.80 12.12
C GLN A 251 -26.59 -20.85 12.83
N ILE A 252 -26.01 -19.88 12.11
CA ILE A 252 -25.20 -18.80 12.71
C ILE A 252 -26.04 -17.99 13.71
N SER A 253 -27.28 -17.64 13.34
CA SER A 253 -28.23 -16.92 14.19
C SER A 253 -28.70 -17.73 15.40
N ASP A 254 -29.16 -18.97 15.19
CA ASP A 254 -29.63 -19.90 16.23
C ASP A 254 -28.54 -20.20 17.27
N ASN A 255 -27.28 -20.25 16.86
CA ASN A 255 -26.14 -20.41 17.76
C ASN A 255 -25.69 -19.10 18.42
N ASN A 256 -26.36 -17.97 18.19
CA ASN A 256 -25.99 -16.62 18.66
C ASN A 256 -24.56 -16.22 18.28
N MET A 257 -24.12 -16.53 17.06
CA MET A 257 -22.75 -16.29 16.62
C MET A 257 -22.63 -14.94 15.89
N PRO A 258 -21.64 -14.10 16.24
CA PRO A 258 -21.42 -12.84 15.53
C PRO A 258 -20.95 -13.09 14.10
N ILE A 259 -21.39 -12.24 13.18
CA ILE A 259 -21.02 -12.25 11.76
C ILE A 259 -20.84 -10.81 11.28
N SER A 260 -19.76 -10.57 10.52
CA SER A 260 -19.60 -9.35 9.71
C SER A 260 -20.06 -9.57 8.28
N GLN A 261 -19.65 -10.68 7.68
CA GLN A 261 -19.83 -10.98 6.26
C GLN A 261 -19.99 -12.47 6.04
N LEU A 262 -20.91 -12.81 5.13
CA LEU A 262 -21.04 -14.15 4.56
C LEU A 262 -20.25 -14.19 3.25
N GLU A 263 -19.58 -15.29 2.96
CA GLU A 263 -18.73 -15.46 1.78
C GLU A 263 -19.13 -16.69 0.97
N LEU A 264 -19.34 -16.46 -0.32
CA LEU A 264 -19.88 -17.40 -1.29
C LEU A 264 -18.74 -18.04 -2.10
N ASP A 265 -18.51 -19.33 -1.83
CA ASP A 265 -17.34 -20.12 -2.24
C ASP A 265 -17.75 -21.62 -2.09
N ASP A 266 -17.87 -22.48 -3.09
CA ASP A 266 -17.39 -22.42 -4.49
C ASP A 266 -18.48 -22.80 -5.53
N MET A 267 -18.20 -22.59 -6.83
CA MET A 267 -19.10 -22.86 -7.97
C MET A 267 -20.45 -22.13 -7.82
N TRP A 268 -20.38 -20.84 -7.48
CA TRP A 268 -21.55 -19.95 -7.53
C TRP A 268 -21.84 -19.45 -8.96
N THR A 269 -20.89 -19.61 -9.89
CA THR A 269 -21.05 -19.46 -11.34
C THR A 269 -21.44 -20.77 -12.03
N VAL A 270 -21.80 -20.69 -13.31
CA VAL A 270 -22.08 -21.86 -14.18
C VAL A 270 -20.80 -22.63 -14.53
N SER A 271 -19.72 -21.91 -14.84
CA SER A 271 -18.34 -22.39 -15.01
C SER A 271 -17.36 -21.36 -14.42
N TYR A 272 -16.10 -21.70 -14.19
CA TYR A 272 -15.15 -20.74 -13.64
C TYR A 272 -14.87 -19.59 -14.63
N GLY A 273 -14.95 -18.36 -14.14
CA GLY A 273 -14.75 -17.16 -14.95
C GLY A 273 -15.95 -16.66 -15.76
N ASP A 274 -17.16 -17.23 -15.60
CA ASP A 274 -18.38 -16.68 -16.23
C ASP A 274 -18.92 -15.41 -15.54
N TYR A 275 -18.45 -15.13 -14.30
CA TYR A 275 -18.77 -13.95 -13.46
C TYR A 275 -20.27 -13.61 -13.31
N GLN A 276 -21.15 -14.60 -13.39
CA GLN A 276 -22.61 -14.47 -13.26
C GLN A 276 -23.16 -15.49 -12.27
N ILE A 277 -24.14 -15.10 -11.47
CA ILE A 277 -24.81 -15.97 -10.49
C ILE A 277 -25.52 -17.13 -11.20
N ASP A 278 -25.21 -18.38 -10.82
CA ASP A 278 -25.88 -19.57 -11.35
C ASP A 278 -27.33 -19.67 -10.84
N LYS A 279 -28.28 -19.30 -11.70
CA LYS A 279 -29.72 -19.32 -11.42
C LYS A 279 -30.30 -20.74 -11.25
N ARG A 280 -29.52 -21.80 -11.53
CA ARG A 280 -29.86 -23.19 -11.18
C ARG A 280 -29.71 -23.45 -9.68
N LYS A 281 -28.73 -22.80 -9.04
CA LYS A 281 -28.44 -22.85 -7.59
C LYS A 281 -29.11 -21.71 -6.82
N PHE A 282 -29.21 -20.53 -7.43
CA PHE A 282 -29.68 -19.28 -6.82
C PHE A 282 -30.87 -18.70 -7.60
N SER A 283 -31.93 -19.50 -7.66
CA SER A 283 -33.12 -19.24 -8.50
C SER A 283 -33.87 -17.95 -8.15
N ASN A 284 -33.75 -17.43 -6.92
CA ASN A 284 -34.21 -16.09 -6.56
C ASN A 284 -33.21 -15.37 -5.63
N PHE A 285 -32.00 -15.14 -6.15
CA PHE A 285 -30.91 -14.46 -5.44
C PHE A 285 -31.32 -13.14 -4.73
N SER A 286 -32.19 -12.31 -5.34
CA SER A 286 -32.67 -11.07 -4.71
C SER A 286 -33.60 -11.32 -3.52
N GLU A 287 -34.40 -12.38 -3.52
CA GLU A 287 -35.20 -12.79 -2.35
C GLU A 287 -34.29 -13.39 -1.27
N MET A 288 -33.31 -14.21 -1.65
CA MET A 288 -32.31 -14.77 -0.72
C MET A 288 -31.58 -13.66 0.06
N LEU A 289 -31.08 -12.63 -0.63
CA LEU A 289 -30.43 -11.47 0.02
C LEU A 289 -31.37 -10.76 0.99
N LYS A 290 -32.65 -10.58 0.63
CA LYS A 290 -33.65 -9.97 1.50
C LYS A 290 -33.94 -10.82 2.74
N LYS A 291 -33.89 -12.15 2.65
CA LYS A 291 -34.02 -13.04 3.82
C LYS A 291 -32.78 -12.99 4.71
N LEU A 292 -31.58 -13.00 4.12
CA LEU A 292 -30.32 -12.83 4.84
C LEU A 292 -30.33 -11.54 5.69
N GLU A 293 -30.78 -10.42 5.13
CA GLU A 293 -30.92 -9.17 5.88
C GLU A 293 -32.09 -9.18 6.88
N ASN A 294 -33.31 -9.53 6.46
CA ASN A 294 -34.52 -9.36 7.29
C ASN A 294 -34.69 -10.42 8.38
N GLU A 295 -34.26 -11.66 8.15
CA GLU A 295 -34.45 -12.78 9.08
C GLU A 295 -33.22 -12.99 9.98
N PHE A 296 -32.01 -12.69 9.48
CA PHE A 296 -30.75 -12.98 10.16
C PHE A 296 -29.83 -11.75 10.38
N GLY A 297 -30.20 -10.56 9.88
CA GLY A 297 -29.39 -9.35 10.01
C GLY A 297 -28.10 -9.32 9.16
N ILE A 298 -27.91 -10.28 8.25
CA ILE A 298 -26.72 -10.44 7.41
C ILE A 298 -26.84 -9.52 6.19
N LYS A 299 -26.34 -8.29 6.34
CA LYS A 299 -26.36 -7.26 5.29
C LYS A 299 -25.26 -7.41 4.24
N ARG A 300 -24.34 -8.37 4.40
CA ARG A 300 -23.10 -8.47 3.62
C ARG A 300 -22.90 -9.88 3.07
N LEU A 301 -23.08 -10.03 1.76
CA LEU A 301 -22.61 -11.19 1.00
C LEU A 301 -21.40 -10.78 0.16
N SER A 302 -20.38 -11.63 0.14
CA SER A 302 -19.18 -11.49 -0.68
C SER A 302 -19.00 -12.74 -1.55
N ALA A 303 -18.25 -12.64 -2.64
CA ALA A 303 -17.97 -13.77 -3.52
C ALA A 303 -16.45 -13.99 -3.69
N TRP A 304 -16.05 -15.26 -3.75
CA TRP A 304 -14.70 -15.66 -4.18
C TRP A 304 -14.55 -15.42 -5.69
N VAL A 305 -13.44 -14.77 -6.09
CA VAL A 305 -13.11 -14.43 -7.48
C VAL A 305 -11.61 -14.61 -7.74
N HIS A 306 -11.26 -14.97 -8.97
CA HIS A 306 -9.91 -15.35 -9.39
C HIS A 306 -9.72 -14.99 -10.88
N PRO A 307 -8.49 -14.88 -11.42
CA PRO A 307 -8.24 -14.42 -12.80
C PRO A 307 -8.36 -15.52 -13.86
N PHE A 308 -8.85 -16.71 -13.52
CA PHE A 308 -8.90 -17.87 -14.42
C PHE A 308 -10.29 -18.02 -15.04
N VAL A 309 -10.34 -18.43 -16.31
CA VAL A 309 -11.58 -18.63 -17.06
C VAL A 309 -11.51 -19.96 -17.78
N ASP A 310 -12.44 -20.89 -17.50
CA ASP A 310 -12.44 -22.23 -18.10
C ASP A 310 -12.52 -22.16 -19.62
N ALA A 311 -11.81 -23.03 -20.33
CA ALA A 311 -11.88 -23.13 -21.79
C ALA A 311 -13.31 -23.37 -22.31
N ASP A 312 -14.13 -24.05 -21.49
CA ASP A 312 -15.51 -24.41 -21.77
C ASP A 312 -16.57 -23.41 -21.24
N SER A 313 -16.17 -22.35 -20.53
CA SER A 313 -17.08 -21.25 -20.14
C SER A 313 -17.56 -20.44 -21.36
N GLU A 314 -18.61 -19.63 -21.22
CA GLU A 314 -19.11 -18.79 -22.33
C GLU A 314 -18.07 -17.73 -22.74
N ILE A 315 -17.36 -17.17 -21.75
CA ILE A 315 -16.26 -16.20 -22.00
C ILE A 315 -15.04 -16.91 -22.61
N GLY A 316 -14.68 -18.09 -22.11
CA GLY A 316 -13.57 -18.91 -22.63
C GLY A 316 -13.82 -19.41 -24.06
N LYS A 317 -15.08 -19.68 -24.43
CA LYS A 317 -15.49 -20.07 -25.78
C LYS A 317 -15.45 -18.93 -26.80
N ASN A 318 -15.54 -17.67 -26.36
CA ASN A 318 -15.55 -16.51 -27.26
C ASN A 318 -14.15 -16.17 -27.84
N PRO A 319 -13.93 -16.28 -29.18
CA PRO A 319 -12.62 -16.07 -29.79
C PRO A 319 -12.16 -14.61 -29.80
N GLU A 320 -13.07 -13.63 -29.79
CA GLU A 320 -12.71 -12.20 -29.71
C GLU A 320 -12.16 -11.90 -28.31
N LEU A 321 -12.86 -12.36 -27.27
CA LEU A 321 -12.44 -12.17 -25.88
C LEU A 321 -11.13 -12.92 -25.58
N ARG A 322 -10.98 -14.17 -26.05
CA ARG A 322 -9.72 -14.94 -25.92
C ARG A 322 -8.52 -14.14 -26.43
N ASN A 323 -8.58 -13.68 -27.68
CA ASN A 323 -7.46 -12.97 -28.33
C ASN A 323 -7.13 -11.60 -27.74
N LYS A 324 -7.95 -11.11 -26.79
CA LYS A 324 -7.96 -9.72 -26.34
C LYS A 324 -7.71 -9.54 -24.84
N LEU A 325 -8.27 -10.43 -24.00
CA LEU A 325 -8.28 -10.27 -22.55
C LEU A 325 -7.18 -11.05 -21.82
N PHE A 326 -6.64 -12.10 -22.44
CA PHE A 326 -5.88 -13.14 -21.75
C PHE A 326 -4.37 -13.06 -22.03
N VAL A 327 -3.58 -13.59 -21.10
CA VAL A 327 -2.12 -13.67 -21.18
C VAL A 327 -1.72 -14.52 -22.37
N LYS A 328 -0.70 -14.07 -23.13
CA LYS A 328 -0.22 -14.73 -24.34
C LYS A 328 1.14 -15.38 -24.13
N ASN A 329 1.49 -16.34 -24.98
CA ASN A 329 2.88 -16.79 -25.11
C ASN A 329 3.67 -15.86 -26.05
N ARG A 330 4.95 -16.15 -26.26
CA ARG A 330 5.85 -15.41 -27.19
C ARG A 330 5.49 -15.58 -28.68
N ASP A 331 4.82 -16.68 -29.03
CA ASP A 331 4.39 -17.00 -30.39
C ASP A 331 3.08 -16.27 -30.77
N GLY A 332 2.37 -15.72 -29.77
CA GLY A 332 1.15 -14.92 -29.90
C GLY A 332 -0.13 -15.66 -29.56
N ASP A 333 -0.04 -16.96 -29.23
CA ASP A 333 -1.16 -17.80 -28.79
C ASP A 333 -1.65 -17.39 -27.40
N VAL A 334 -2.86 -17.85 -27.06
CA VAL A 334 -3.43 -17.76 -25.71
C VAL A 334 -3.43 -19.18 -25.12
N PRO A 335 -2.34 -19.61 -24.44
CA PRO A 335 -2.23 -20.96 -23.90
C PRO A 335 -3.16 -21.19 -22.70
N LEU A 336 -3.55 -22.45 -22.49
CA LEU A 336 -4.21 -22.90 -21.27
C LEU A 336 -3.18 -23.15 -20.16
N VAL A 337 -3.60 -22.95 -18.92
CA VAL A 337 -2.88 -23.33 -17.70
C VAL A 337 -3.66 -24.35 -16.89
N TRP A 338 -2.96 -25.06 -16.00
CA TRP A 338 -3.58 -25.82 -14.93
C TRP A 338 -4.02 -24.88 -13.80
N TRP A 339 -5.12 -25.23 -13.14
CA TRP A 339 -5.68 -24.55 -11.96
C TRP A 339 -6.24 -25.61 -10.98
N TRP A 340 -6.66 -25.19 -9.78
CA TRP A 340 -6.93 -26.13 -8.66
C TRP A 340 -8.02 -27.17 -8.94
N ASP A 341 -8.92 -26.94 -9.89
CA ASP A 341 -9.98 -27.89 -10.27
C ASP A 341 -9.78 -28.56 -11.65
N CYS A 342 -8.72 -28.23 -12.40
CA CYS A 342 -8.55 -28.77 -13.74
C CYS A 342 -8.53 -30.32 -13.78
N PRO A 343 -9.03 -30.94 -14.87
CA PRO A 343 -9.17 -32.40 -14.98
C PRO A 343 -7.86 -33.16 -14.75
N ILE A 344 -7.99 -34.35 -14.16
CA ILE A 344 -6.88 -35.26 -13.91
C ILE A 344 -6.50 -35.97 -15.22
N LYS A 345 -5.19 -36.05 -15.52
CA LYS A 345 -4.66 -36.78 -16.67
C LYS A 345 -4.99 -38.27 -16.58
N PRO A 346 -5.36 -38.97 -17.67
CA PRO A 346 -5.54 -40.42 -17.66
C PRO A 346 -4.25 -41.14 -17.23
N GLY A 347 -4.28 -41.82 -16.08
CA GLY A 347 -3.09 -42.41 -15.47
C GLY A 347 -3.39 -43.44 -14.37
N ASP A 348 -2.32 -44.08 -13.89
CA ASP A 348 -2.31 -45.18 -12.90
C ASP A 348 -3.24 -44.93 -11.68
N PRO A 349 -4.36 -45.67 -11.55
CA PRO A 349 -5.35 -45.45 -10.49
C PRO A 349 -4.89 -45.91 -9.09
N SER A 350 -3.70 -46.50 -8.96
CA SER A 350 -3.17 -46.96 -7.66
C SER A 350 -2.47 -45.85 -6.85
N LYS A 351 -2.39 -44.61 -7.36
CA LYS A 351 -1.67 -43.49 -6.74
C LYS A 351 -2.64 -42.34 -6.42
N PRO A 352 -2.64 -41.79 -5.18
CA PRO A 352 -3.43 -40.60 -4.84
C PRO A 352 -3.19 -39.44 -5.82
N VAL A 353 -4.24 -38.66 -6.09
CA VAL A 353 -4.19 -37.48 -6.96
C VAL A 353 -4.84 -36.30 -6.23
N GLY A 354 -4.07 -35.57 -5.44
CA GLY A 354 -4.53 -34.35 -4.80
C GLY A 354 -4.85 -33.22 -5.78
N PRO A 355 -5.56 -32.18 -5.30
CA PRO A 355 -5.93 -31.02 -6.11
C PRO A 355 -4.72 -30.15 -6.51
N THR A 356 -3.60 -30.29 -5.79
CA THR A 356 -2.42 -29.40 -5.83
C THR A 356 -1.31 -29.85 -6.80
N ASN A 357 -1.34 -31.08 -7.34
CA ASN A 357 -0.26 -31.58 -8.20
C ASN A 357 -0.48 -31.19 -9.69
N PRO A 358 0.41 -30.37 -10.31
CA PRO A 358 0.27 -29.96 -11.71
C PRO A 358 0.54 -31.09 -12.72
N ASP A 359 1.54 -31.94 -12.46
CA ASP A 359 1.99 -32.99 -13.38
C ASP A 359 0.85 -33.95 -13.74
N LYS A 360 -0.04 -34.20 -12.77
CA LYS A 360 -1.22 -35.08 -12.88
C LYS A 360 -2.47 -34.40 -13.43
N LYS A 361 -2.42 -33.15 -13.91
CA LYS A 361 -3.60 -32.44 -14.46
C LYS A 361 -3.42 -31.93 -15.88
N GLU A 362 -4.50 -31.92 -16.65
CA GLU A 362 -4.54 -31.27 -17.97
C GLU A 362 -4.79 -29.76 -17.82
N PRO A 363 -4.09 -28.89 -18.56
CA PRO A 363 -4.42 -27.46 -18.63
C PRO A 363 -5.85 -27.22 -19.13
N CYS A 364 -6.63 -26.40 -18.42
CA CYS A 364 -8.07 -26.25 -18.69
C CYS A 364 -8.60 -24.81 -18.67
N ALA A 365 -7.84 -23.83 -18.17
CA ALA A 365 -8.29 -22.44 -18.04
C ALA A 365 -7.31 -21.46 -18.70
N TYR A 366 -7.83 -20.33 -19.17
CA TYR A 366 -7.03 -19.16 -19.59
C TYR A 366 -6.84 -18.20 -18.41
N VAL A 367 -5.74 -17.44 -18.40
CA VAL A 367 -5.45 -16.41 -17.37
C VAL A 367 -5.70 -15.00 -17.92
N LEU A 368 -6.54 -14.21 -17.25
CA LEU A 368 -6.78 -12.81 -17.60
C LEU A 368 -5.49 -11.99 -17.45
N ASP A 369 -5.06 -11.28 -18.50
CA ASP A 369 -3.90 -10.39 -18.40
C ASP A 369 -4.29 -9.09 -17.68
N VAL A 370 -4.15 -9.09 -16.36
CA VAL A 370 -4.46 -7.91 -15.55
C VAL A 370 -3.45 -6.77 -15.74
N THR A 371 -2.35 -6.93 -16.50
CA THR A 371 -1.51 -5.79 -16.92
C THR A 371 -2.14 -5.00 -18.07
N ASN A 372 -2.98 -5.64 -18.89
CA ASN A 372 -3.76 -4.98 -19.92
C ASN A 372 -4.85 -4.08 -19.30
N PRO A 373 -4.86 -2.75 -19.56
CA PRO A 373 -5.89 -1.85 -19.04
C PRO A 373 -7.29 -2.20 -19.54
N GLU A 374 -7.43 -2.72 -20.77
CA GLU A 374 -8.74 -3.10 -21.31
C GLU A 374 -9.28 -4.37 -20.63
N THR A 375 -8.41 -5.32 -20.26
CA THR A 375 -8.79 -6.47 -19.43
C THR A 375 -9.28 -6.04 -18.06
N ARG A 376 -8.57 -5.12 -17.39
CA ARG A 376 -9.02 -4.55 -16.11
C ARG A 376 -10.37 -3.84 -16.24
N GLU A 377 -10.58 -3.01 -17.26
CA GLU A 377 -11.86 -2.32 -17.45
C GLU A 377 -13.00 -3.22 -17.96
N TRP A 378 -12.69 -4.36 -18.58
CA TRP A 378 -13.68 -5.39 -18.87
C TRP A 378 -14.06 -6.16 -17.60
N TRP A 379 -13.08 -6.63 -16.82
CA TRP A 379 -13.33 -7.43 -15.61
C TRP A 379 -14.01 -6.60 -14.53
N TYR A 380 -13.64 -5.32 -14.40
CA TYR A 380 -14.32 -4.35 -13.52
C TYR A 380 -15.83 -4.31 -13.79
N LYS A 381 -16.26 -4.34 -15.06
CA LYS A 381 -17.69 -4.28 -15.41
C LYS A 381 -18.44 -5.55 -15.01
N GLN A 382 -17.80 -6.73 -15.07
CA GLN A 382 -18.42 -7.98 -14.61
C GLN A 382 -18.64 -7.94 -13.09
N LEU A 383 -17.61 -7.54 -12.34
CA LEU A 383 -17.68 -7.47 -10.88
C LEU A 383 -18.60 -6.32 -10.39
N GLU A 384 -18.67 -5.19 -11.08
CA GLU A 384 -19.68 -4.16 -10.79
C GLU A 384 -21.12 -4.61 -11.12
N ALA A 385 -21.31 -5.47 -12.13
CA ALA A 385 -22.63 -6.07 -12.41
C ALA A 385 -23.05 -7.01 -11.27
N MET A 386 -22.15 -7.87 -10.77
CA MET A 386 -22.40 -8.67 -9.56
C MET A 386 -22.74 -7.80 -8.33
N LYS A 387 -22.09 -6.64 -8.19
CA LYS A 387 -22.42 -5.68 -7.12
C LYS A 387 -23.80 -5.05 -7.30
N ALA A 388 -24.24 -4.82 -8.54
CA ALA A 388 -25.61 -4.38 -8.84
C ALA A 388 -26.66 -5.48 -8.57
N GLU A 389 -26.29 -6.77 -8.66
CA GLU A 389 -27.13 -7.89 -8.21
C GLU A 389 -27.14 -8.09 -6.68
N GLY A 390 -26.22 -7.45 -5.95
CA GLY A 390 -26.22 -7.35 -4.48
C GLY A 390 -25.00 -7.91 -3.75
N ILE A 391 -23.95 -8.36 -4.46
CA ILE A 391 -22.67 -8.68 -3.83
C ILE A 391 -22.02 -7.39 -3.27
N CYS A 392 -21.51 -7.41 -2.05
CA CYS A 392 -20.97 -6.21 -1.39
C CYS A 392 -19.48 -5.99 -1.67
N THR A 393 -18.70 -7.07 -1.79
CA THR A 393 -17.24 -7.06 -1.98
C THR A 393 -16.75 -8.46 -2.38
N PHE A 394 -15.43 -8.64 -2.55
CA PHE A 394 -14.84 -9.86 -3.10
C PHE A 394 -13.63 -10.36 -2.31
N LYS A 395 -13.45 -11.69 -2.34
CA LYS A 395 -12.23 -12.39 -1.97
C LYS A 395 -11.44 -12.68 -3.25
N PHE A 396 -10.41 -11.88 -3.50
CA PHE A 396 -9.51 -11.98 -4.65
C PHE A 396 -8.43 -13.02 -4.39
N ASP A 397 -8.46 -14.08 -5.19
CA ASP A 397 -7.67 -15.27 -4.96
C ASP A 397 -6.70 -15.55 -6.10
N ALA A 398 -5.63 -16.27 -5.82
CA ALA A 398 -4.39 -16.26 -6.60
C ALA A 398 -3.83 -14.83 -6.79
N GLY A 399 -3.26 -14.55 -7.96
CA GLY A 399 -2.54 -13.31 -8.29
C GLY A 399 -1.02 -13.47 -8.35
N GLU A 400 -0.50 -14.63 -7.93
CA GLU A 400 0.90 -15.02 -8.08
C GLU A 400 1.28 -15.28 -9.55
N THR A 401 2.57 -15.19 -9.84
CA THR A 401 3.14 -15.35 -11.19
C THR A 401 3.43 -16.80 -11.59
N ASN A 402 3.47 -17.73 -10.65
CA ASN A 402 3.70 -19.16 -10.93
C ASN A 402 2.49 -19.85 -11.61
N TRP A 403 1.35 -19.16 -11.69
CA TRP A 403 0.17 -19.60 -12.45
C TRP A 403 0.14 -19.05 -13.89
N LEU A 404 1.13 -18.23 -14.29
CA LEU A 404 1.23 -17.73 -15.65
C LEU A 404 1.78 -18.82 -16.59
N PRO A 405 1.32 -18.88 -17.85
CA PRO A 405 1.71 -19.94 -18.78
C PRO A 405 3.20 -19.91 -19.14
N HIS A 406 3.75 -21.05 -19.56
CA HIS A 406 5.15 -21.09 -20.03
C HIS A 406 5.36 -20.14 -21.22
N ASN A 407 6.52 -19.48 -21.23
CA ASN A 407 6.88 -18.42 -22.19
C ASN A 407 5.87 -17.26 -22.30
N TYR A 408 5.24 -16.84 -21.20
CA TYR A 408 4.27 -15.75 -21.21
C TYR A 408 4.85 -14.38 -21.65
N VAL A 409 3.95 -13.52 -22.13
CA VAL A 409 4.15 -12.09 -22.43
C VAL A 409 2.99 -11.31 -21.82
N LEU A 410 3.31 -10.32 -21.00
CA LEU A 410 2.35 -9.38 -20.39
C LEU A 410 2.21 -8.14 -21.30
N TYR A 411 1.00 -7.57 -21.38
CA TYR A 411 0.68 -6.39 -22.20
C TYR A 411 1.58 -5.17 -21.91
N ASP A 412 1.97 -4.98 -20.65
CA ASP A 412 2.86 -3.87 -20.26
C ASP A 412 4.35 -4.10 -20.61
N GLY A 413 4.72 -5.31 -21.02
CA GLY A 413 6.10 -5.72 -21.29
C GLY A 413 7.02 -5.73 -20.06
N ALA A 414 6.46 -5.72 -18.85
CA ALA A 414 7.20 -5.55 -17.60
C ALA A 414 7.67 -6.88 -16.97
N TYR A 415 8.25 -6.77 -15.77
CA TYR A 415 8.71 -7.88 -14.93
C TYR A 415 7.53 -8.63 -14.27
N PRO A 416 7.71 -9.88 -13.79
CA PRO A 416 6.60 -10.75 -13.35
C PRO A 416 5.68 -10.10 -12.32
N ASN A 417 6.27 -9.51 -11.28
CA ASN A 417 5.51 -8.89 -10.19
C ASN A 417 4.62 -7.71 -10.64
N SER A 418 4.77 -7.17 -11.85
CA SER A 418 3.84 -6.20 -12.43
C SER A 418 2.43 -6.78 -12.56
N TYR A 419 2.30 -8.07 -12.93
CA TYR A 419 1.02 -8.79 -12.96
C TYR A 419 0.33 -8.74 -11.60
N GLY A 420 1.00 -9.22 -10.54
CA GLY A 420 0.44 -9.26 -9.19
C GLY A 420 0.26 -7.88 -8.54
N LYS A 421 1.09 -6.89 -8.91
CA LYS A 421 0.92 -5.48 -8.51
C LYS A 421 -0.32 -4.87 -9.15
N HIS A 422 -0.55 -5.13 -10.44
CA HIS A 422 -1.79 -4.78 -11.13
C HIS A 422 -3.00 -5.55 -10.59
N TYR A 423 -2.84 -6.81 -10.18
CA TYR A 423 -3.88 -7.62 -9.54
C TYR A 423 -4.35 -7.00 -8.22
N ALA A 424 -3.41 -6.72 -7.30
CA ALA A 424 -3.71 -6.10 -6.02
C ALA A 424 -4.30 -4.67 -6.18
N HIS A 425 -3.77 -3.86 -7.11
CA HIS A 425 -4.38 -2.56 -7.41
C HIS A 425 -5.77 -2.66 -8.03
N PHE A 426 -6.04 -3.68 -8.86
CA PHE A 426 -7.38 -3.96 -9.36
C PHE A 426 -8.34 -4.36 -8.22
N ALA A 427 -7.93 -5.29 -7.35
CA ALA A 427 -8.69 -5.72 -6.18
C ALA A 427 -9.06 -4.54 -5.26
N SER A 428 -8.13 -3.60 -5.03
CA SER A 428 -8.38 -2.43 -4.17
C SER A 428 -9.53 -1.50 -4.63
N ARG A 429 -9.96 -1.59 -5.90
CA ARG A 429 -11.11 -0.83 -6.44
C ARG A 429 -12.45 -1.22 -5.79
N PHE A 430 -12.53 -2.39 -5.15
CA PHE A 430 -13.78 -2.92 -4.59
C PHE A 430 -13.95 -2.67 -3.08
N GLY A 431 -13.07 -1.86 -2.49
CA GLY A 431 -13.24 -1.25 -1.17
C GLY A 431 -12.49 -1.93 -0.02
N SER A 432 -12.59 -1.35 1.18
CA SER A 432 -11.81 -1.74 2.36
C SER A 432 -12.20 -3.08 3.00
N ALA A 433 -13.23 -3.76 2.48
CA ALA A 433 -13.66 -5.08 2.91
C ALA A 433 -13.24 -6.20 1.94
N VAL A 434 -12.40 -5.88 0.96
CA VAL A 434 -11.76 -6.86 0.07
C VAL A 434 -10.78 -7.72 0.86
N GLU A 435 -10.75 -9.00 0.51
CA GLU A 435 -9.67 -9.92 0.87
C GLU A 435 -8.83 -10.17 -0.38
N ASN A 436 -7.50 -10.19 -0.27
CA ASN A 436 -6.62 -10.38 -1.42
C ASN A 436 -5.37 -11.18 -1.02
N ARG A 437 -5.04 -12.23 -1.79
CA ARG A 437 -3.96 -13.19 -1.49
C ARG A 437 -2.55 -12.64 -1.81
N TYR A 438 -2.39 -11.85 -2.87
CA TYR A 438 -1.07 -11.42 -3.38
C TYR A 438 -0.70 -9.96 -3.08
N GLY A 439 0.57 -9.69 -2.74
CA GLY A 439 1.11 -8.34 -2.60
C GLY A 439 2.55 -8.18 -3.10
N SER A 440 2.82 -7.10 -3.85
CA SER A 440 4.17 -6.66 -4.20
C SER A 440 4.16 -5.15 -4.50
N GLY A 441 4.74 -4.33 -3.61
CA GLY A 441 4.76 -2.87 -3.77
C GLY A 441 3.36 -2.23 -3.67
N THR A 442 2.49 -2.82 -2.84
CA THR A 442 1.07 -2.47 -2.69
C THR A 442 0.64 -2.23 -1.24
N GLN A 443 1.60 -2.04 -0.32
CA GLN A 443 1.40 -1.78 1.11
C GLN A 443 0.48 -0.57 1.41
N GLN A 444 0.41 0.41 0.51
CA GLN A 444 -0.46 1.59 0.61
C GLN A 444 -1.97 1.26 0.57
N THR A 445 -2.33 0.04 0.17
CA THR A 445 -3.74 -0.38 0.05
C THR A 445 -4.41 -0.64 1.41
N ASN A 446 -5.74 -0.64 1.40
CA ASN A 446 -6.58 -0.78 2.59
C ASN A 446 -7.51 -2.01 2.53
N PHE A 447 -7.09 -3.07 1.83
CA PHE A 447 -7.75 -4.38 1.86
C PHE A 447 -7.10 -5.29 2.90
N PHE A 448 -7.74 -6.41 3.21
CA PHE A 448 -7.12 -7.49 4.00
C PHE A 448 -6.16 -8.30 3.12
N THR A 449 -4.92 -8.46 3.59
CA THR A 449 -3.93 -9.34 2.95
C THR A 449 -4.06 -10.73 3.55
N ARG A 450 -4.57 -11.69 2.77
CA ARG A 450 -4.71 -13.09 3.21
C ARG A 450 -3.38 -13.83 3.02
N THR A 451 -3.14 -14.86 3.84
CA THR A 451 -2.10 -15.85 3.54
C THR A 451 -2.49 -16.69 2.31
N ILE A 452 -1.54 -17.44 1.74
CA ILE A 452 -1.87 -18.64 0.96
C ILE A 452 -2.53 -19.68 1.87
N ASP A 453 -3.27 -20.60 1.26
CA ASP A 453 -4.10 -21.58 1.96
C ASP A 453 -3.32 -22.43 2.95
N ARG A 454 -3.86 -22.53 4.17
CA ARG A 454 -3.30 -23.30 5.27
C ARG A 454 -4.01 -24.65 5.40
N ASN A 455 -3.21 -25.71 5.53
CA ASN A 455 -3.69 -27.09 5.64
C ASN A 455 -4.27 -27.35 7.04
N SER A 456 -5.10 -28.38 7.18
CA SER A 456 -5.74 -28.74 8.45
C SER A 456 -4.81 -29.51 9.40
N TYR A 457 -3.57 -29.03 9.57
CA TYR A 457 -2.49 -29.68 10.36
C TYR A 457 -2.02 -28.83 11.54
N TRP A 458 -1.26 -29.46 12.43
CA TRP A 458 -0.53 -28.80 13.51
C TRP A 458 0.81 -28.20 13.07
N ASP A 459 1.49 -28.85 12.13
CA ASP A 459 2.92 -28.70 11.89
C ASP A 459 3.27 -27.59 10.89
N LYS A 460 4.40 -27.73 10.19
CA LYS A 460 4.94 -26.76 9.24
C LYS A 460 4.48 -26.96 7.79
N ASP A 461 3.83 -28.06 7.46
CA ASP A 461 3.30 -28.39 6.12
C ASP A 461 2.03 -27.56 5.82
N GLY A 462 2.15 -26.23 5.91
CA GLY A 462 1.04 -25.28 5.84
C GLY A 462 0.12 -25.27 7.06
N GLY A 463 0.44 -25.99 8.15
CA GLY A 463 -0.40 -26.13 9.35
C GLY A 463 -0.37 -24.93 10.31
N LEU A 464 -1.06 -25.06 11.45
CA LEU A 464 -1.22 -24.02 12.49
C LEU A 464 0.10 -23.39 12.95
N SER A 465 1.20 -24.15 13.00
CA SER A 465 2.50 -23.57 13.42
C SER A 465 3.06 -22.51 12.46
N THR A 466 2.58 -22.46 11.22
CA THR A 466 2.99 -21.47 10.20
C THR A 466 2.28 -20.11 10.34
N LEU A 467 1.21 -20.05 11.14
CA LEU A 467 0.25 -18.93 11.20
C LEU A 467 0.87 -17.63 11.75
N ILE A 468 1.54 -17.72 12.90
CA ILE A 468 2.19 -16.58 13.56
C ILE A 468 3.45 -16.17 12.78
N PRO A 469 4.35 -17.08 12.36
CA PRO A 469 5.45 -16.75 11.45
C PRO A 469 5.03 -15.93 10.24
N TRP A 470 3.91 -16.29 9.60
CA TRP A 470 3.35 -15.53 8.49
C TRP A 470 2.90 -14.13 8.91
N ALA A 471 2.09 -14.01 9.96
CA ALA A 471 1.58 -12.72 10.41
C ALA A 471 2.72 -11.75 10.81
N LEU A 472 3.77 -12.26 11.46
CA LEU A 472 4.96 -11.49 11.82
C LEU A 472 5.72 -11.01 10.58
N GLN A 473 6.01 -11.90 9.63
CA GLN A 473 6.74 -11.54 8.40
C GLN A 473 5.92 -10.61 7.49
N SER A 474 4.61 -10.83 7.36
CA SER A 474 3.68 -9.99 6.59
C SER A 474 3.62 -8.57 7.18
N SER A 475 3.55 -8.46 8.51
CA SER A 475 3.67 -7.17 9.23
C SER A 475 5.00 -6.46 9.00
N LEU A 476 6.16 -7.16 8.99
CA LEU A 476 7.45 -6.52 8.69
C LEU A 476 7.51 -5.92 7.28
N HIS A 477 6.85 -6.55 6.31
CA HIS A 477 6.83 -6.11 4.92
C HIS A 477 5.77 -5.04 4.62
N GLY A 478 5.12 -4.46 5.65
CA GLY A 478 4.13 -3.39 5.51
C GLY A 478 2.70 -3.84 5.27
N TYR A 479 2.46 -5.14 5.17
CA TYR A 479 1.12 -5.71 4.99
C TYR A 479 0.45 -5.90 6.36
N TYR A 480 0.18 -4.79 7.05
CA TYR A 480 -0.34 -4.76 8.42
C TYR A 480 -1.75 -5.34 8.57
N TRP A 481 -2.46 -5.54 7.45
CA TRP A 481 -3.86 -5.92 7.39
C TRP A 481 -4.06 -7.44 7.29
N ASN A 482 -3.47 -8.18 8.24
CA ASN A 482 -3.37 -9.64 8.16
C ASN A 482 -4.74 -10.35 8.28
N LEU A 483 -5.07 -11.20 7.31
CA LEU A 483 -6.12 -12.22 7.42
C LEU A 483 -5.47 -13.63 7.49
N PRO A 484 -5.41 -14.26 8.69
CA PRO A 484 -4.67 -15.49 8.94
C PRO A 484 -5.45 -16.76 8.53
N ASP A 485 -6.10 -16.73 7.37
CA ASP A 485 -6.93 -17.80 6.81
C ASP A 485 -8.10 -18.30 7.67
N MET A 486 -8.83 -19.28 7.12
CA MET A 486 -9.92 -19.99 7.79
C MET A 486 -9.47 -20.77 9.03
N ILE A 487 -10.27 -20.68 10.08
CA ILE A 487 -10.08 -21.37 11.34
C ILE A 487 -10.26 -22.89 11.16
N GLY A 488 -9.19 -23.63 11.43
CA GLY A 488 -9.08 -25.07 11.19
C GLY A 488 -8.45 -25.45 9.85
N GLY A 489 -8.04 -24.47 9.03
CA GLY A 489 -7.48 -24.69 7.70
C GLY A 489 -8.52 -25.08 6.65
N ASN A 490 -8.04 -25.45 5.46
CA ASN A 490 -8.84 -25.59 4.24
C ASN A 490 -9.52 -26.96 4.04
N GLY A 491 -9.53 -27.83 5.03
CA GLY A 491 -10.09 -29.19 4.89
C GLY A 491 -9.21 -30.15 4.09
N LEU A 492 -7.93 -29.81 3.90
CA LEU A 492 -6.95 -30.61 3.17
C LEU A 492 -6.18 -31.51 4.14
N ASN A 493 -6.28 -32.83 3.96
CA ASN A 493 -5.72 -33.87 4.83
C ASN A 493 -4.50 -34.57 4.18
N HIS A 494 -3.42 -34.85 4.95
CA HIS A 494 -2.08 -35.21 4.42
C HIS A 494 -2.04 -36.35 3.38
N ASN A 495 -3.01 -37.27 3.40
CA ASN A 495 -3.06 -38.41 2.49
C ASN A 495 -3.71 -38.09 1.12
N GLU A 496 -4.22 -36.87 0.90
CA GLU A 496 -4.97 -36.40 -0.29
C GLU A 496 -6.27 -37.16 -0.63
N SER A 497 -6.48 -38.35 -0.05
CA SER A 497 -7.32 -39.41 -0.64
C SER A 497 -8.59 -39.77 0.13
N ASN A 498 -8.95 -39.06 1.22
CA ASN A 498 -10.12 -39.39 2.03
C ASN A 498 -10.92 -38.16 2.49
N ILE A 499 -12.18 -38.15 2.08
CA ILE A 499 -13.32 -37.33 2.53
C ILE A 499 -13.05 -35.81 2.61
N ARG A 500 -13.20 -35.12 1.47
CA ARG A 500 -13.41 -33.67 1.43
C ARG A 500 -14.67 -33.32 2.25
N GLY A 501 -14.58 -32.26 3.07
CA GLY A 501 -15.71 -31.79 3.89
C GLY A 501 -15.74 -32.34 5.32
N GLU A 502 -14.84 -33.24 5.71
CA GLU A 502 -14.65 -33.58 7.13
C GLU A 502 -13.84 -32.47 7.85
N PRO A 503 -14.27 -31.99 9.03
CA PRO A 503 -13.53 -30.99 9.78
C PRO A 503 -12.22 -31.55 10.39
N PRO A 504 -11.28 -30.67 10.78
CA PRO A 504 -10.11 -31.04 11.59
C PRO A 504 -10.48 -31.59 12.98
N GLU A 505 -9.47 -32.12 13.69
CA GLU A 505 -9.60 -32.54 15.09
C GLU A 505 -10.05 -31.39 16.01
N GLU A 506 -10.84 -31.70 17.04
CA GLU A 506 -11.37 -30.71 17.99
C GLU A 506 -10.28 -29.85 18.64
N GLU A 507 -9.17 -30.46 19.12
CA GLU A 507 -8.07 -29.71 19.74
C GLU A 507 -7.41 -28.76 18.73
N LEU A 508 -7.24 -29.18 17.48
CA LEU A 508 -6.66 -28.32 16.43
C LEU A 508 -7.58 -27.14 16.12
N TYR A 509 -8.87 -27.37 15.91
CA TYR A 509 -9.85 -26.32 15.62
C TYR A 509 -9.97 -25.31 16.78
N ILE A 510 -9.99 -25.80 18.02
CA ILE A 510 -9.99 -24.97 19.24
C ILE A 510 -8.72 -24.11 19.30
N ARG A 511 -7.53 -24.71 19.11
CA ARG A 511 -6.27 -23.95 19.17
C ARG A 511 -6.10 -22.98 18.01
N TRP A 512 -6.58 -23.31 16.82
CA TRP A 512 -6.62 -22.41 15.67
C TRP A 512 -7.52 -21.20 15.92
N THR A 513 -8.70 -21.42 16.52
CA THR A 513 -9.59 -20.35 16.99
C THR A 513 -8.83 -19.43 17.97
N GLN A 514 -8.14 -20.01 18.95
CA GLN A 514 -7.42 -19.26 19.99
C GLN A 514 -6.24 -18.46 19.46
N ALA A 515 -5.50 -18.97 18.48
CA ALA A 515 -4.47 -18.20 17.78
C ALA A 515 -5.08 -17.02 17.00
N ASN A 516 -6.24 -17.24 16.38
CA ASN A 516 -7.00 -16.21 15.64
C ASN A 516 -7.60 -15.11 16.54
N THR A 517 -8.01 -15.42 17.78
CA THR A 517 -8.80 -14.54 18.68
C THR A 517 -8.32 -13.09 18.74
N LEU A 518 -7.00 -12.87 18.79
CA LEU A 518 -6.37 -11.54 18.92
C LEU A 518 -5.46 -11.17 17.73
N LEU A 519 -5.51 -11.94 16.63
CA LEU A 519 -5.04 -11.48 15.32
C LEU A 519 -6.08 -10.53 14.69
N LEU A 520 -5.74 -9.86 13.59
CA LEU A 520 -6.54 -8.73 13.12
C LEU A 520 -7.95 -9.12 12.63
N ALA A 521 -8.12 -10.27 11.97
CA ALA A 521 -9.39 -10.78 11.49
C ALA A 521 -9.59 -12.25 11.91
N MET A 522 -10.83 -12.73 11.81
CA MET A 522 -11.20 -14.14 12.02
C MET A 522 -12.14 -14.58 10.89
N GLN A 523 -11.86 -15.74 10.28
CA GLN A 523 -12.68 -16.32 9.21
C GLN A 523 -13.01 -17.77 9.60
N PHE A 524 -14.29 -18.13 9.62
CA PHE A 524 -14.73 -19.53 9.80
C PHE A 524 -15.13 -20.11 8.44
N SER A 525 -15.05 -21.44 8.32
CA SER A 525 -15.80 -22.16 7.29
C SER A 525 -16.45 -23.42 7.88
N TYR A 526 -15.66 -24.30 8.49
CA TYR A 526 -16.22 -25.32 9.37
C TYR A 526 -16.96 -24.68 10.56
N PRO A 527 -18.25 -24.97 10.78
CA PRO A 527 -18.99 -24.42 11.89
C PRO A 527 -18.58 -25.08 13.22
N PRO A 528 -18.48 -24.32 14.32
CA PRO A 528 -18.16 -24.88 15.64
C PRO A 528 -19.27 -25.75 16.25
N TRP A 529 -20.41 -25.90 15.56
CA TRP A 529 -21.51 -26.84 15.85
C TRP A 529 -21.61 -27.99 14.83
N HIS A 530 -20.56 -28.26 14.04
CA HIS A 530 -20.53 -29.39 13.12
C HIS A 530 -20.80 -30.72 13.84
N SER A 531 -21.46 -31.68 13.19
CA SER A 531 -21.92 -32.94 13.80
C SER A 531 -20.82 -33.88 14.30
N LYS A 532 -19.55 -33.57 14.01
CA LYS A 532 -18.36 -34.26 14.51
C LYS A 532 -17.76 -33.64 15.79
N TYR A 533 -18.26 -32.47 16.19
CA TYR A 533 -17.81 -31.75 17.37
C TYR A 533 -18.78 -31.92 18.54
N GLY A 534 -18.24 -32.10 19.75
CA GLY A 534 -18.99 -31.92 20.98
C GLY A 534 -19.32 -30.44 21.22
N GLY A 535 -20.41 -30.18 21.95
CA GLY A 535 -20.83 -28.81 22.32
C GLY A 535 -19.80 -28.02 23.14
N GLU A 536 -18.73 -28.67 23.61
CA GLU A 536 -17.56 -28.02 24.21
C GLU A 536 -16.83 -27.12 23.21
N VAL A 537 -16.71 -27.53 21.93
CA VAL A 537 -16.07 -26.73 20.86
C VAL A 537 -16.78 -25.38 20.69
N LEU A 538 -18.11 -25.40 20.49
CA LEU A 538 -18.93 -24.20 20.40
C LEU A 538 -18.77 -23.27 21.61
N ASN A 539 -18.74 -23.83 22.82
CA ASN A 539 -18.55 -23.07 24.04
C ASN A 539 -17.15 -22.42 24.12
N ILE A 540 -16.10 -23.08 23.63
CA ILE A 540 -14.74 -22.52 23.59
C ILE A 540 -14.62 -21.43 22.51
N VAL A 541 -15.26 -21.60 21.34
CA VAL A 541 -15.31 -20.53 20.32
C VAL A 541 -16.08 -19.32 20.85
N LYS A 542 -17.20 -19.50 21.56
CA LYS A 542 -17.93 -18.40 22.23
C LYS A 542 -17.07 -17.68 23.27
N LYS A 543 -16.37 -18.40 24.16
CA LYS A 543 -15.41 -17.81 25.11
C LYS A 543 -14.32 -17.00 24.40
N SER A 544 -13.85 -17.49 23.25
CA SER A 544 -12.83 -16.81 22.44
C SER A 544 -13.37 -15.52 21.82
N LEU A 545 -14.58 -15.53 21.28
CA LEU A 545 -15.23 -14.35 20.70
C LEU A 545 -15.57 -13.28 21.77
N GLU A 546 -15.97 -13.67 22.98
CA GLU A 546 -16.14 -12.71 24.09
C GLU A 546 -14.80 -12.12 24.57
N LEU A 547 -13.72 -12.91 24.57
CA LEU A 547 -12.36 -12.39 24.82
C LEU A 547 -11.93 -11.40 23.74
N ARG A 548 -12.27 -11.65 22.46
CA ARG A 548 -12.06 -10.70 21.37
C ARG A 548 -12.91 -9.43 21.55
N LYS A 549 -14.19 -9.55 21.92
CA LYS A 549 -15.09 -8.41 22.21
C LYS A 549 -14.51 -7.49 23.28
N LYS A 550 -14.03 -8.05 24.40
CA LYS A 550 -13.31 -7.34 25.48
C LYS A 550 -12.10 -6.54 24.96
N TRP A 551 -11.32 -7.11 24.04
CA TRP A 551 -10.09 -6.48 23.51
C TRP A 551 -10.33 -5.62 22.24
N MET A 552 -11.55 -5.56 21.72
CA MET A 552 -11.86 -4.93 20.43
C MET A 552 -11.55 -3.43 20.38
N HIS A 553 -11.77 -2.70 21.48
CA HIS A 553 -11.40 -1.28 21.56
C HIS A 553 -9.90 -1.07 21.35
N TYR A 554 -9.06 -1.89 21.98
CA TYR A 554 -7.60 -1.82 21.85
C TYR A 554 -7.11 -2.29 20.48
N LEU A 555 -7.76 -3.28 19.85
CA LEU A 555 -7.51 -3.66 18.46
C LEU A 555 -7.81 -2.50 17.50
N ILE A 556 -9.01 -1.91 17.55
CA ILE A 556 -9.41 -0.79 16.67
C ILE A 556 -8.53 0.45 16.90
N LYS A 557 -8.15 0.74 18.16
CA LYS A 557 -7.20 1.81 18.49
C LYS A 557 -5.85 1.60 17.82
N ASN A 558 -5.28 0.39 17.90
CA ASN A 558 -4.02 0.07 17.25
C ASN A 558 -4.14 0.06 15.71
N VAL A 559 -5.27 -0.34 15.14
CA VAL A 559 -5.53 -0.27 13.68
C VAL A 559 -5.49 1.17 13.17
N ARG A 560 -6.09 2.12 13.89
CA ARG A 560 -6.01 3.56 13.56
C ARG A 560 -4.59 4.08 13.71
N LYS A 561 -3.97 3.83 14.86
CA LYS A 561 -2.58 4.21 15.16
C LYS A 561 -1.57 3.63 14.17
N SER A 562 -1.86 2.48 13.55
CA SER A 562 -1.01 1.86 12.53
C SER A 562 -0.96 2.64 11.21
N VAL A 563 -2.00 3.42 10.89
CA VAL A 563 -2.02 4.36 9.77
C VAL A 563 -1.29 5.65 10.14
N GLU A 564 -1.52 6.16 11.35
CA GLU A 564 -0.96 7.42 11.86
C GLU A 564 0.56 7.34 12.08
N ASP A 565 1.03 6.35 12.85
CA ASP A 565 2.43 6.13 13.21
C ASP A 565 3.20 5.26 12.19
N LYS A 566 2.53 4.75 11.13
CA LYS A 566 3.09 3.83 10.12
C LYS A 566 3.76 2.58 10.71
N VAL A 567 3.13 1.97 11.72
CA VAL A 567 3.63 0.78 12.42
C VAL A 567 2.65 -0.38 12.31
N PRO A 568 3.08 -1.65 12.32
CA PRO A 568 2.15 -2.78 12.28
C PRO A 568 1.27 -2.88 13.55
N VAL A 569 0.09 -3.50 13.40
CA VAL A 569 -0.79 -3.87 14.53
C VAL A 569 -0.22 -5.05 15.29
N ILE A 570 0.11 -6.12 14.55
CA ILE A 570 0.68 -7.38 15.04
C ILE A 570 2.20 -7.30 14.92
N ARG A 571 2.92 -7.46 16.03
CA ARG A 571 4.37 -7.23 16.12
C ARG A 571 5.11 -8.44 16.66
N PRO A 572 6.37 -8.67 16.22
CA PRO A 572 7.22 -9.69 16.83
C PRO A 572 7.65 -9.26 18.22
N MET A 573 8.05 -10.21 19.06
CA MET A 573 8.52 -9.90 20.42
C MET A 573 9.76 -9.00 20.42
N TRP A 574 10.61 -9.08 19.38
CA TRP A 574 11.76 -8.18 19.28
C TRP A 574 11.41 -6.71 19.07
N TRP A 575 10.15 -6.38 18.74
CA TRP A 575 9.69 -4.99 18.64
C TRP A 575 9.68 -4.26 20.00
N ALA A 576 9.74 -5.00 21.11
CA ALA A 576 9.80 -4.46 22.47
C ALA A 576 11.04 -4.88 23.27
N SER A 577 11.86 -5.83 22.79
CA SER A 577 13.19 -6.09 23.35
C SER A 577 14.16 -6.60 22.28
N ASP A 578 15.36 -6.04 22.25
CA ASP A 578 16.41 -6.43 21.31
C ASP A 578 17.13 -7.75 21.71
N ASP A 579 16.66 -8.45 22.75
CA ASP A 579 17.23 -9.68 23.33
C ASP A 579 17.25 -10.91 22.41
N ASN A 580 18.27 -11.77 22.58
CA ASN A 580 18.43 -13.03 21.85
C ASN A 580 17.21 -13.96 21.89
N GLU A 581 16.47 -14.01 23.01
CA GLU A 581 15.25 -14.82 23.11
C GLU A 581 14.14 -14.21 22.23
N ALA A 582 13.85 -12.91 22.40
CA ALA A 582 12.86 -12.16 21.63
C ALA A 582 13.09 -12.18 20.11
N LEU A 583 14.36 -12.27 19.67
CA LEU A 583 14.73 -12.44 18.26
C LEU A 583 14.27 -13.76 17.64
N THR A 584 13.96 -14.79 18.44
CA THR A 584 13.70 -16.16 17.97
C THR A 584 12.27 -16.68 18.17
N ILE A 585 11.42 -15.96 18.90
CA ILE A 585 10.06 -16.40 19.24
C ILE A 585 9.16 -16.41 17.99
N ASP A 586 8.68 -17.61 17.63
CA ASP A 586 7.79 -17.89 16.49
C ASP A 586 6.34 -18.23 16.88
N ASP A 587 6.07 -18.48 18.17
CA ASP A 587 4.77 -18.96 18.68
C ASP A 587 4.01 -17.95 19.57
N GLN A 588 4.46 -16.69 19.61
CA GLN A 588 3.89 -15.61 20.43
C GLN A 588 4.12 -14.25 19.73
N PHE A 589 3.16 -13.33 19.88
CA PHE A 589 3.17 -12.01 19.25
C PHE A 589 2.71 -10.91 20.20
N MET A 590 2.96 -9.65 19.82
CA MET A 590 2.37 -8.47 20.46
C MET A 590 1.26 -7.87 19.61
N VAL A 591 0.26 -7.31 20.27
CA VAL A 591 -0.71 -6.36 19.69
C VAL A 591 -0.37 -4.98 20.24
N GLY A 592 -0.01 -4.04 19.38
CA GLY A 592 0.43 -2.71 19.82
C GLY A 592 1.70 -2.75 20.67
N SER A 593 1.77 -1.96 21.74
CA SER A 593 2.90 -1.92 22.69
C SER A 593 2.65 -2.74 23.97
N ASP A 594 1.39 -3.05 24.27
CA ASP A 594 0.96 -3.28 25.64
C ASP A 594 0.25 -4.63 25.86
N LEU A 595 0.10 -5.46 24.83
CA LEU A 595 -0.60 -6.76 24.90
C LEU A 595 0.24 -7.86 24.24
N VAL A 596 0.67 -8.83 25.03
CA VAL A 596 1.35 -10.06 24.58
C VAL A 596 0.33 -11.19 24.47
N VAL A 597 0.37 -11.95 23.38
CA VAL A 597 -0.53 -13.07 23.09
C VAL A 597 0.30 -14.30 22.72
N ALA A 598 0.10 -15.38 23.48
CA ALA A 598 0.95 -16.57 23.44
C ALA A 598 0.08 -17.85 23.31
N PRO A 599 -0.55 -18.09 22.14
CA PRO A 599 -1.46 -19.23 21.96
C PRO A 599 -0.72 -20.58 21.99
N VAL A 600 -1.49 -21.66 22.08
CA VAL A 600 -0.95 -23.04 22.08
C VAL A 600 -1.03 -23.58 20.66
N ILE A 601 0.11 -23.85 20.03
CA ILE A 601 0.18 -24.23 18.59
C ILE A 601 0.65 -25.69 18.36
N LYS A 602 0.61 -26.55 19.38
CA LYS A 602 1.04 -27.95 19.31
C LYS A 602 0.01 -28.86 19.99
N SER A 603 -0.28 -30.01 19.37
CA SER A 603 -1.19 -31.03 19.93
C SER A 603 -0.72 -31.48 21.31
N GLY A 604 -1.68 -31.77 22.19
CA GLY A 604 -1.45 -32.30 23.53
C GLY A 604 -0.79 -31.33 24.51
N GLN A 605 -0.31 -30.15 24.07
CA GLN A 605 0.52 -29.27 24.88
C GLN A 605 -0.27 -28.67 26.07
N LYS A 606 0.17 -28.97 27.30
CA LYS A 606 -0.51 -28.53 28.55
C LYS A 606 0.18 -27.38 29.30
N THR A 607 1.45 -27.12 29.01
CA THR A 607 2.19 -25.91 29.47
C THR A 607 2.92 -25.26 28.30
N ARG A 608 3.27 -23.97 28.41
CA ARG A 608 4.19 -23.29 27.48
C ARG A 608 5.08 -22.27 28.20
N ASN A 609 6.18 -21.88 27.58
CA ASN A 609 6.95 -20.71 28.03
C ASN A 609 6.30 -19.44 27.47
N VAL A 610 6.31 -18.35 28.24
CA VAL A 610 5.82 -17.03 27.83
C VAL A 610 6.89 -15.99 28.18
N TYR A 611 7.49 -15.38 27.16
CA TYR A 611 8.46 -14.29 27.33
C TYR A 611 7.71 -12.97 27.49
N LEU A 612 8.12 -12.16 28.46
CA LEU A 612 7.59 -10.83 28.70
C LEU A 612 8.77 -9.84 28.62
N PRO A 613 8.75 -8.83 27.74
CA PRO A 613 9.81 -7.82 27.64
C PRO A 613 9.73 -6.84 28.83
N GLU A 614 10.60 -5.83 28.85
CA GLU A 614 10.64 -4.83 29.93
C GLU A 614 9.28 -4.15 30.18
N GLY A 615 8.87 -4.10 31.45
CA GLY A 615 7.59 -3.53 31.89
C GLY A 615 6.92 -4.34 33.00
N ASN A 616 5.80 -3.84 33.52
CA ASN A 616 4.97 -4.51 34.52
C ASN A 616 3.78 -5.17 33.84
N TRP A 617 3.68 -6.51 33.89
CA TRP A 617 2.69 -7.28 33.13
C TRP A 617 1.67 -7.97 34.04
N ARG A 618 0.38 -7.85 33.72
CA ARG A 618 -0.69 -8.65 34.35
C ARG A 618 -1.20 -9.73 33.43
N ASN A 619 -1.48 -10.90 33.98
CA ASN A 619 -2.14 -11.98 33.27
C ASN A 619 -3.60 -11.59 32.97
N GLY A 620 -3.98 -11.51 31.70
CA GLY A 620 -5.33 -11.12 31.29
C GLY A 620 -6.43 -12.11 31.68
N ASN A 621 -6.04 -13.33 32.08
CA ASN A 621 -6.91 -14.36 32.66
C ASN A 621 -6.99 -14.33 34.20
N ASN A 622 -6.03 -13.68 34.87
CA ASN A 622 -6.00 -13.50 36.32
C ASN A 622 -5.25 -12.21 36.71
N VAL A 623 -5.97 -11.12 36.93
CA VAL A 623 -5.40 -9.78 37.13
C VAL A 623 -4.80 -9.52 38.52
N SER A 624 -4.75 -10.53 39.40
CA SER A 624 -4.26 -10.39 40.79
C SER A 624 -2.73 -10.32 40.92
N GLU A 625 -2.00 -10.70 39.87
CA GLU A 625 -0.55 -10.88 39.89
C GLU A 625 0.13 -9.97 38.85
N VAL A 626 1.18 -9.27 39.26
CA VAL A 626 2.04 -8.47 38.39
C VAL A 626 3.39 -9.18 38.26
N VAL A 627 3.77 -9.47 37.02
CA VAL A 627 5.07 -10.05 36.66
C VAL A 627 5.94 -8.94 36.07
N ILE A 628 7.14 -8.77 36.62
CA ILE A 628 8.11 -7.76 36.14
C ILE A 628 8.97 -8.40 35.06
N GLY A 629 9.00 -7.81 33.86
CA GLY A 629 9.91 -8.18 32.78
C GLY A 629 11.16 -7.28 32.71
N PRO A 630 12.19 -7.66 31.93
CA PRO A 630 12.22 -8.80 31.02
C PRO A 630 12.36 -10.16 31.73
N THR A 631 11.50 -11.12 31.40
CA THR A 631 11.51 -12.46 32.01
C THR A 631 10.73 -13.48 31.18
N THR A 632 11.08 -14.77 31.31
CA THR A 632 10.31 -15.87 30.72
C THR A 632 9.63 -16.69 31.80
N ILE A 633 8.30 -16.62 31.83
CA ILE A 633 7.46 -17.48 32.66
C ILE A 633 7.57 -18.89 32.07
N LYS A 634 8.22 -19.80 32.81
CA LYS A 634 8.35 -21.21 32.43
C LYS A 634 7.11 -21.99 32.80
N ASP A 635 6.77 -22.97 31.98
CA ASP A 635 5.68 -23.92 32.22
C ASP A 635 4.32 -23.27 32.58
N TYR A 636 4.02 -22.10 31.99
CA TYR A 636 2.74 -21.44 32.14
C TYR A 636 1.59 -22.39 31.71
N PRO A 637 0.58 -22.62 32.56
CA PRO A 637 -0.44 -23.65 32.31
C PRO A 637 -1.47 -23.21 31.27
N ASN A 638 -1.83 -24.14 30.37
CA ASN A 638 -2.83 -23.93 29.32
C ASN A 638 -4.27 -24.15 29.81
N SER A 639 -4.47 -24.36 31.11
CA SER A 639 -5.77 -24.53 31.78
C SER A 639 -5.83 -23.72 33.08
N LYS A 640 -7.03 -23.58 33.65
CA LYS A 640 -7.28 -22.77 34.86
C LYS A 640 -7.26 -23.55 36.18
N ASP A 641 -6.64 -24.72 36.20
CA ASP A 641 -6.58 -25.59 37.38
C ASP A 641 -5.13 -25.66 37.91
N PRO A 642 -4.86 -25.14 39.13
CA PRO A 642 -3.55 -25.26 39.75
C PRO A 642 -3.28 -26.73 40.17
N PRO A 643 -2.00 -27.15 40.25
CA PRO A 643 -1.66 -28.52 40.67
C PRO A 643 -2.04 -28.74 42.15
N LEU A 644 -3.19 -29.36 42.40
CA LEU A 644 -3.66 -29.67 43.74
C LEU A 644 -2.70 -30.65 44.44
N PRO A 645 -2.23 -30.36 45.67
CA PRO A 645 -1.34 -31.25 46.40
C PRO A 645 -2.04 -32.56 46.79
N LYS A 646 -1.28 -33.66 46.81
CA LYS A 646 -1.78 -35.02 47.06
C LYS A 646 -2.28 -35.22 48.51
N LYS A 647 -3.51 -34.79 48.85
CA LYS A 647 -4.38 -35.34 49.92
C LYS A 647 -5.76 -34.66 50.01
N ALA A 648 -6.70 -35.03 49.13
CA ALA A 648 -8.14 -34.84 49.34
C ALA A 648 -8.96 -35.79 48.44
N LYS A 649 -9.33 -36.97 48.95
CA LYS A 649 -10.37 -37.83 48.35
C LYS A 649 -11.60 -37.75 49.26
N ILE A 650 -12.79 -37.94 48.68
CA ILE A 650 -14.11 -37.94 49.37
C ILE A 650 -14.64 -36.52 49.71
N PHE A 651 -15.07 -35.78 48.68
CA PHE A 651 -16.28 -34.92 48.75
C PHE A 651 -16.83 -34.50 47.36
N ASN A 652 -16.04 -34.60 46.30
CA ASN A 652 -16.31 -33.91 45.03
C ASN A 652 -17.31 -34.59 44.06
N GLN A 653 -18.18 -35.51 44.48
CA GLN A 653 -19.23 -36.05 43.59
C GLN A 653 -20.33 -35.03 43.23
N LEU A 654 -20.32 -33.83 43.84
CA LEU A 654 -21.10 -32.66 43.42
C LEU A 654 -20.29 -31.63 42.61
N ILE A 655 -18.98 -31.85 42.36
CA ILE A 655 -18.13 -30.97 41.53
C ILE A 655 -17.89 -31.59 40.13
N ASN A 656 -18.95 -32.20 39.56
CA ASN A 656 -19.00 -32.54 38.14
C ASN A 656 -19.57 -31.38 37.29
N LEU A 657 -19.86 -30.22 37.90
CA LEU A 657 -20.32 -28.99 37.25
C LEU A 657 -19.20 -28.01 36.87
N PHE A 658 -17.93 -28.35 37.13
CA PHE A 658 -16.77 -27.51 36.80
C PHE A 658 -15.71 -28.28 35.97
N LEU A 659 -16.16 -29.06 34.99
CA LEU A 659 -15.29 -29.52 33.91
C LEU A 659 -14.91 -28.32 33.02
N LYS A 660 -13.85 -27.61 33.39
CA LYS A 660 -13.14 -26.72 32.46
C LYS A 660 -12.32 -27.59 31.53
N SER A 661 -12.31 -27.24 30.25
CA SER A 661 -11.42 -27.89 29.31
C SER A 661 -9.95 -27.62 29.67
N PRO A 662 -9.00 -28.57 29.52
CA PRO A 662 -7.58 -28.23 29.45
C PRO A 662 -7.23 -27.37 28.21
N LEU A 663 -8.24 -27.08 27.38
CA LEU A 663 -8.15 -26.21 26.21
C LEU A 663 -8.77 -24.82 26.45
N ASP A 664 -9.33 -24.51 27.63
CA ASP A 664 -10.16 -23.30 27.84
C ASP A 664 -9.43 -21.95 27.83
N VAL A 665 -8.09 -21.93 27.90
CA VAL A 665 -7.31 -20.71 28.18
C VAL A 665 -6.43 -20.32 27.00
N LEU A 666 -6.55 -19.06 26.56
CA LEU A 666 -5.57 -18.35 25.74
C LEU A 666 -4.62 -17.56 26.67
N PRO A 667 -3.32 -17.91 26.76
CA PRO A 667 -2.34 -17.12 27.48
C PRO A 667 -2.19 -15.74 26.84
N HIS A 668 -2.49 -14.68 27.60
CA HIS A 668 -2.30 -13.30 27.18
C HIS A 668 -1.99 -12.42 28.41
N PHE A 669 -1.11 -11.44 28.23
CA PHE A 669 -0.60 -10.56 29.28
C PHE A 669 -0.66 -9.11 28.81
N TYR A 670 -0.99 -8.18 29.71
CA TYR A 670 -1.05 -6.76 29.38
C TYR A 670 -0.18 -5.91 30.31
N ARG A 671 0.49 -4.90 29.75
CA ARG A 671 1.37 -3.97 30.45
C ARG A 671 0.53 -3.00 31.29
N THR A 672 0.93 -2.69 32.52
CA THR A 672 0.16 -1.88 33.48
C THR A 672 0.73 -0.50 33.75
N ASP A 673 1.97 -0.26 33.35
CA ASP A 673 2.69 1.01 33.51
C ASP A 673 2.55 1.96 32.29
N SER A 674 1.74 1.59 31.30
CA SER A 674 1.34 2.51 30.22
C SER A 674 0.07 3.28 30.59
N ASP A 675 0.08 4.60 30.34
CA ASP A 675 -1.04 5.52 30.61
C ASP A 675 -2.36 5.06 29.97
N ASP A 676 -2.24 4.33 28.85
CA ASP A 676 -3.34 3.80 28.03
C ASP A 676 -4.04 2.56 28.62
N SER A 677 -3.46 1.86 29.60
CA SER A 677 -3.96 0.53 30.02
C SER A 677 -4.59 0.50 31.42
N GLY A 678 -4.11 1.33 32.36
CA GLY A 678 -4.45 1.22 33.78
C GLY A 678 -5.92 1.47 34.12
N ASN A 679 -6.52 2.51 33.53
CA ASN A 679 -7.90 2.92 33.84
C ASN A 679 -8.92 2.34 32.84
N ASP A 680 -8.68 2.47 31.54
CA ASP A 680 -9.69 2.21 30.51
C ASP A 680 -10.01 0.72 30.36
N ILE A 681 -8.99 -0.16 30.35
CA ILE A 681 -9.17 -1.62 30.24
C ILE A 681 -9.82 -2.19 31.50
N GLY A 682 -9.47 -1.64 32.68
CA GLY A 682 -10.05 -2.04 33.96
C GLY A 682 -11.53 -1.68 34.13
N GLN A 683 -11.99 -0.59 33.49
CA GLN A 683 -13.38 -0.15 33.57
C GLN A 683 -14.26 -0.71 32.44
N ASN A 684 -13.77 -0.76 31.20
CA ASN A 684 -14.52 -1.36 30.08
C ASN A 684 -14.84 -2.85 30.30
N LEU A 685 -14.00 -3.55 31.08
CA LEU A 685 -14.25 -4.92 31.55
C LEU A 685 -15.62 -5.12 32.25
N ASN A 686 -16.24 -4.05 32.75
CA ASN A 686 -17.55 -4.09 33.42
C ASN A 686 -18.69 -3.44 32.60
N ASN A 687 -18.40 -2.65 31.55
CA ASN A 687 -19.34 -1.70 30.94
C ASN A 687 -19.59 -1.93 29.42
N ASN A 688 -20.07 -3.12 29.05
CA ASN A 688 -20.34 -3.49 27.65
C ASN A 688 -21.34 -2.58 26.88
N ALA A 689 -22.14 -1.75 27.56
CA ALA A 689 -23.24 -0.99 26.93
C ALA A 689 -22.80 0.25 26.12
N GLN A 690 -21.68 0.90 26.48
CA GLN A 690 -21.28 2.17 25.86
C GLN A 690 -20.66 1.97 24.47
N LEU A 691 -20.00 0.84 24.23
CA LEU A 691 -19.36 0.54 22.95
C LEU A 691 -20.39 0.38 21.81
N GLU A 692 -21.53 -0.28 22.09
CA GLU A 692 -22.61 -0.41 21.11
C GLU A 692 -23.31 0.93 20.83
N GLN A 693 -23.48 1.81 21.83
CA GLN A 693 -23.95 3.19 21.58
C GLN A 693 -22.97 3.99 20.70
N PHE A 694 -21.67 3.93 20.97
CA PHE A 694 -20.65 4.65 20.19
C PHE A 694 -20.57 4.16 18.73
N LEU A 695 -20.68 2.85 18.50
CA LEU A 695 -20.67 2.27 17.15
C LEU A 695 -21.99 2.52 16.39
N ASN A 696 -23.14 2.44 17.06
CA ASN A 696 -24.44 2.77 16.45
C ASN A 696 -24.55 4.26 16.07
N GLN A 697 -23.89 5.16 16.80
CA GLN A 697 -23.75 6.58 16.42
C GLN A 697 -22.85 6.81 15.20
N GLN A 698 -22.02 5.84 14.81
CA GLN A 698 -21.20 5.89 13.60
C GLN A 698 -21.90 5.24 12.39
N GLN A 699 -22.70 4.17 12.60
CA GLN A 699 -23.44 3.51 11.51
C GLN A 699 -24.66 4.31 11.01
N SER A 700 -25.20 5.25 11.80
CA SER A 700 -26.43 5.98 11.47
C SER A 700 -26.29 7.12 10.45
N GLN A 701 -25.12 7.30 9.82
CA GLN A 701 -24.92 8.33 8.77
C GLN A 701 -25.08 7.83 7.33
N ILE A 702 -25.57 6.59 7.11
CA ILE A 702 -25.90 6.08 5.76
C ILE A 702 -27.34 5.56 5.72
N SER A 703 -28.27 6.45 5.42
CA SER A 703 -29.62 6.11 4.93
C SER A 703 -30.11 7.18 3.95
N ILE A 704 -30.64 6.74 2.81
CA ILE A 704 -31.35 7.60 1.84
C ILE A 704 -32.83 7.43 2.12
N ASP A 705 -33.56 8.55 2.21
CA ASP A 705 -34.91 8.60 2.76
C ASP A 705 -36.00 8.79 1.67
N PHE A 706 -37.26 8.80 2.11
CA PHE A 706 -38.54 9.13 1.46
C PHE A 706 -39.49 7.95 1.14
N PRO A 707 -40.82 8.13 1.32
CA PRO A 707 -41.48 8.80 2.47
C PRO A 707 -42.76 8.09 2.97
N SER A 708 -43.22 8.35 4.20
CA SER A 708 -44.47 9.12 4.45
C SER A 708 -45.16 8.95 5.84
N SER A 709 -45.54 10.11 6.41
CA SER A 709 -46.77 10.37 7.21
C SER A 709 -46.87 10.06 8.73
N LEU A 710 -47.68 10.92 9.39
CA LEU A 710 -48.44 10.77 10.64
C LEU A 710 -47.78 10.93 12.05
N ASN A 711 -47.75 12.19 12.48
CA ASN A 711 -48.42 12.75 13.68
C ASN A 711 -48.04 12.39 15.15
N ASN A 712 -47.92 13.49 15.93
CA ASN A 712 -48.17 13.66 17.37
C ASN A 712 -47.17 13.04 18.39
N GLY A 713 -46.72 13.78 19.42
CA GLY A 713 -46.91 15.21 19.70
C GLY A 713 -46.47 15.67 21.10
N ASN A 714 -46.42 17.00 21.28
CA ASN A 714 -46.33 17.77 22.55
C ASN A 714 -45.15 17.51 23.51
N LEU A 715 -44.26 18.51 23.63
CA LEU A 715 -44.31 19.46 24.77
C LEU A 715 -43.43 20.71 24.53
N HIS A 716 -43.99 21.89 24.78
CA HIS A 716 -43.34 23.22 24.76
C HIS A 716 -43.56 23.88 26.14
N PRO A 717 -42.65 24.74 26.62
CA PRO A 717 -42.78 26.19 26.39
C PRO A 717 -41.46 26.80 25.84
N GLN A 718 -40.99 27.96 26.31
CA GLN A 718 -41.09 29.29 25.65
C GLN A 718 -39.77 30.06 25.90
N GLN A 719 -39.43 31.18 25.27
CA GLN A 719 -40.09 32.05 24.26
C GLN A 719 -39.03 32.35 23.14
N GLN A 720 -38.95 33.42 22.33
CA GLN A 720 -39.64 34.72 22.16
C GLN A 720 -39.61 35.11 20.65
N GLN A 721 -40.16 36.26 20.27
CA GLN A 721 -40.16 36.77 18.88
C GLN A 721 -39.61 38.20 18.76
N LEU A 722 -39.09 38.55 17.58
CA LEU A 722 -39.16 39.91 17.00
C LEU A 722 -39.01 39.85 15.46
N VAL A 723 -39.47 40.88 14.74
CA VAL A 723 -40.11 40.71 13.42
C VAL A 723 -39.86 41.89 12.43
N ILE A 724 -39.19 41.63 11.28
CA ILE A 724 -39.40 42.22 9.90
C ILE A 724 -39.19 43.78 9.75
N PRO A 725 -38.97 44.45 8.57
CA PRO A 725 -38.82 44.05 7.14
C PRO A 725 -37.57 44.54 6.33
N GLN A 726 -37.37 43.90 5.16
CA GLN A 726 -37.00 44.37 3.80
C GLN A 726 -36.02 45.55 3.48
N THR A 727 -35.07 45.23 2.57
CA THR A 727 -34.53 46.00 1.41
C THR A 727 -33.71 47.31 1.54
N ILE A 728 -32.54 47.33 0.90
CA ILE A 728 -32.08 48.36 -0.07
C ILE A 728 -30.94 47.78 -0.95
N LYS A 729 -30.51 48.48 -2.02
CA LYS A 729 -29.62 48.02 -3.11
C LYS A 729 -28.16 48.48 -2.94
N SER A 730 -27.23 47.79 -3.63
CA SER A 730 -25.88 48.28 -4.03
C SER A 730 -24.87 48.46 -2.87
N THR A 731 -23.55 48.33 -3.04
CA THR A 731 -22.69 47.84 -4.15
C THR A 731 -21.35 47.40 -3.55
N ASP A 732 -20.72 46.33 -4.06
CA ASP A 732 -19.25 46.29 -4.19
C ASP A 732 -18.75 45.12 -5.07
N LYS A 733 -17.54 45.24 -5.64
CA LYS A 733 -16.94 44.25 -6.56
C LYS A 733 -15.45 43.97 -6.27
N THR A 734 -15.16 43.11 -5.28
CA THR A 734 -13.80 42.60 -5.04
C THR A 734 -13.79 41.13 -4.59
N SER A 735 -13.90 40.20 -5.55
CA SER A 735 -13.40 38.83 -5.37
C SER A 735 -13.22 38.16 -6.74
N ILE A 736 -12.00 37.75 -7.07
CA ILE A 736 -11.68 37.00 -8.29
C ILE A 736 -11.05 35.67 -7.87
N PHE A 737 -11.91 34.67 -7.69
CA PHE A 737 -11.57 33.25 -7.82
C PHE A 737 -12.77 32.55 -8.48
N PRO A 738 -12.56 31.64 -9.46
CA PRO A 738 -13.63 30.81 -9.99
C PRO A 738 -14.01 29.74 -8.96
N SER A 739 -15.01 30.03 -8.12
CA SER A 739 -15.49 29.13 -7.07
C SER A 739 -16.39 28.01 -7.63
N SER A 740 -15.79 27.07 -8.36
CA SER A 740 -16.42 25.84 -8.81
C SER A 740 -15.82 24.62 -8.11
N GLN A 741 -16.64 23.95 -7.28
CA GLN A 741 -16.33 22.78 -6.44
C GLN A 741 -15.41 23.08 -5.24
N LEU A 742 -15.98 22.97 -4.03
CA LEU A 742 -15.25 22.93 -2.77
C LEU A 742 -14.77 21.49 -2.50
N PRO A 743 -13.52 21.27 -2.05
CA PRO A 743 -13.17 20.06 -1.32
C PRO A 743 -13.72 20.11 0.12
N PHE A 744 -13.86 18.92 0.73
CA PHE A 744 -14.26 18.66 2.13
C PHE A 744 -15.75 18.92 2.47
N ASP A 745 -16.27 18.18 3.45
CA ASP A 745 -17.71 18.02 3.77
C ASP A 745 -18.36 19.20 4.52
N GLY A 746 -17.99 20.43 4.16
CA GLY A 746 -18.65 21.64 4.64
C GLY A 746 -18.11 22.24 5.94
N VAL A 747 -16.98 21.74 6.45
CA VAL A 747 -16.22 22.35 7.56
C VAL A 747 -14.72 22.26 7.23
N PRO A 748 -13.90 23.30 7.51
CA PRO A 748 -12.46 23.21 7.32
C PRO A 748 -11.82 22.13 8.22
N PRO A 749 -10.80 21.38 7.75
CA PRO A 749 -10.16 20.31 8.52
C PRO A 749 -9.73 20.74 9.93
N GLY A 750 -10.02 19.89 10.92
CA GLY A 750 -9.62 20.06 12.31
C GLY A 750 -10.37 21.16 13.10
N PHE A 751 -11.21 22.00 12.48
CA PHE A 751 -12.13 22.88 13.22
C PHE A 751 -13.04 22.07 14.16
N GLU A 752 -13.35 20.83 13.77
CA GLU A 752 -14.18 19.88 14.52
C GLU A 752 -13.57 19.44 15.86
N THR A 753 -12.25 19.66 16.06
CA THR A 753 -11.55 19.37 17.32
C THR A 753 -11.47 20.57 18.28
N VAL A 754 -12.01 21.73 17.87
CA VAL A 754 -11.81 23.02 18.57
C VAL A 754 -13.11 23.81 18.76
N LEU A 755 -14.04 23.76 17.81
CA LEU A 755 -15.30 24.51 17.87
C LEU A 755 -16.42 23.74 18.60
N PRO A 756 -17.35 24.43 19.30
CA PRO A 756 -18.54 23.81 19.88
C PRO A 756 -19.42 23.16 18.81
N ILE A 757 -20.15 22.09 19.18
CA ILE A 757 -20.94 21.29 18.23
C ILE A 757 -22.06 22.09 17.57
N GLU A 758 -22.61 23.09 18.27
CA GLU A 758 -23.64 24.01 17.79
C GLU A 758 -23.10 25.00 16.74
N VAL A 759 -21.79 25.28 16.77
CA VAL A 759 -21.10 26.10 15.75
C VAL A 759 -20.82 25.22 14.53
N LEU A 760 -20.34 24.00 14.74
CA LEU A 760 -20.08 23.02 13.67
C LEU A 760 -21.35 22.66 12.90
N GLN A 761 -22.49 22.50 13.59
CA GLN A 761 -23.80 22.29 12.96
C GLN A 761 -24.18 23.45 12.04
N LYS A 762 -24.11 24.71 12.53
CA LYS A 762 -24.42 25.91 11.72
C LYS A 762 -23.50 26.05 10.50
N LEU A 763 -22.21 25.73 10.63
CA LEU A 763 -21.28 25.71 9.49
C LEU A 763 -21.67 24.65 8.45
N ARG A 764 -21.95 23.41 8.89
CA ARG A 764 -22.41 22.31 8.01
C ARG A 764 -23.73 22.66 7.31
N GLU A 765 -24.70 23.24 8.00
CA GLU A 765 -25.98 23.71 7.44
C GLU A 765 -25.76 24.80 6.38
N LEU A 766 -24.94 25.81 6.68
CA LEU A 766 -24.62 26.89 5.76
C LEU A 766 -23.90 26.40 4.49
N HIS A 767 -22.97 25.46 4.63
CA HIS A 767 -22.31 24.83 3.48
C HIS A 767 -23.29 23.98 2.66
N LYS A 768 -24.13 23.16 3.30
CA LYS A 768 -25.15 22.32 2.63
C LYS A 768 -26.26 23.12 1.94
N ASN A 769 -26.61 24.31 2.42
CA ASN A 769 -27.70 25.12 1.84
C ASN A 769 -27.32 25.67 0.45
N THR A 770 -27.71 24.99 -0.62
CA THR A 770 -27.43 25.39 -2.02
C THR A 770 -28.12 26.67 -2.48
N ASN A 771 -29.09 27.17 -1.71
CA ASN A 771 -30.01 28.23 -2.15
C ASN A 771 -29.50 29.64 -1.77
N ILE A 772 -28.39 29.73 -1.03
CA ILE A 772 -27.75 31.00 -0.62
C ILE A 772 -26.55 31.28 -1.54
N PRO A 773 -26.48 32.47 -2.20
CA PRO A 773 -25.31 32.87 -2.99
C PRO A 773 -24.00 32.88 -2.18
N LEU A 774 -22.87 32.53 -2.82
CA LEU A 774 -21.56 32.44 -2.16
C LEU A 774 -21.14 33.70 -1.39
N THR A 775 -21.44 34.89 -1.91
CA THR A 775 -21.17 36.17 -1.23
C THR A 775 -21.98 36.34 0.07
N GLN A 776 -23.21 35.86 0.08
CA GLN A 776 -24.06 35.84 1.28
C GLN A 776 -23.64 34.71 2.24
N LYS A 777 -23.19 33.56 1.72
CA LYS A 777 -22.59 32.50 2.56
C LYS A 777 -21.38 33.00 3.34
N GLN A 778 -20.49 33.78 2.73
CA GLN A 778 -19.35 34.35 3.45
C GLN A 778 -19.80 35.26 4.61
N SER A 779 -20.85 36.06 4.42
CA SER A 779 -21.40 36.91 5.47
C SER A 779 -22.00 36.10 6.63
N GLU A 780 -22.74 35.03 6.36
CA GLU A 780 -23.26 34.15 7.42
C GLU A 780 -22.14 33.35 8.11
N PHE A 781 -21.11 32.92 7.37
CA PHE A 781 -19.94 32.24 7.92
C PHE A 781 -19.20 33.14 8.92
N ASP A 782 -18.96 34.40 8.55
CA ASP A 782 -18.30 35.38 9.41
C ASP A 782 -19.14 35.68 10.67
N LYS A 783 -20.48 35.73 10.58
CA LYS A 783 -21.36 35.85 11.76
C LYS A 783 -21.23 34.64 12.70
N ILE A 784 -21.23 33.41 12.15
CA ILE A 784 -21.05 32.18 12.92
C ILE A 784 -19.69 32.21 13.63
N MET A 785 -18.60 32.51 12.91
CA MET A 785 -17.25 32.55 13.48
C MET A 785 -17.06 33.70 14.48
N THR A 786 -17.75 34.83 14.31
CA THR A 786 -17.74 35.95 15.28
C THR A 786 -18.47 35.60 16.59
N SER A 787 -19.34 34.58 16.60
CA SER A 787 -19.95 34.07 17.85
C SER A 787 -19.04 33.13 18.65
N VAL A 788 -17.88 32.74 18.11
CA VAL A 788 -16.91 31.85 18.78
C VAL A 788 -16.00 32.65 19.71
N SER A 789 -15.77 32.16 20.93
CA SER A 789 -14.87 32.85 21.86
C SER A 789 -13.43 32.96 21.31
N PRO A 790 -12.72 34.08 21.54
CA PRO A 790 -11.37 34.28 20.99
C PRO A 790 -10.36 33.22 21.47
N LYS A 791 -10.56 32.67 22.68
CA LYS A 791 -9.76 31.57 23.26
C LYS A 791 -9.91 30.23 22.52
N LEU A 792 -10.98 30.04 21.76
CA LEU A 792 -11.14 28.90 20.85
C LEU A 792 -10.64 29.23 19.45
N LEU A 793 -10.86 30.45 18.95
CA LEU A 793 -10.30 30.88 17.66
C LEU A 793 -8.77 30.81 17.62
N ALA A 794 -8.09 31.22 18.71
CA ALA A 794 -6.63 31.09 18.86
C ALA A 794 -6.11 29.64 18.90
N LYS A 795 -7.00 28.66 19.12
CA LYS A 795 -6.69 27.23 19.12
C LYS A 795 -6.97 26.53 17.79
N LEU A 796 -7.60 27.20 16.82
CA LEU A 796 -7.89 26.60 15.52
C LEU A 796 -6.59 26.13 14.84
N PRO A 797 -6.61 24.96 14.17
CA PRO A 797 -5.46 24.50 13.41
C PRO A 797 -5.16 25.46 12.26
N LEU A 798 -3.92 25.43 11.79
CA LEU A 798 -3.52 26.18 10.60
C LEU A 798 -4.18 25.55 9.35
N PRO A 799 -4.46 26.32 8.28
CA PRO A 799 -4.97 25.75 7.03
C PRO A 799 -3.98 24.76 6.40
N PRO A 800 -4.45 23.70 5.70
CA PRO A 800 -3.57 22.76 5.02
C PRO A 800 -2.54 23.45 4.11
N GLY A 801 -1.27 23.04 4.20
CA GLY A 801 -0.12 23.64 3.51
C GLY A 801 0.67 24.63 4.38
N PHE A 802 0.11 25.10 5.50
CA PHE A 802 0.76 26.05 6.43
C PHE A 802 1.70 25.37 7.44
N GLU A 803 1.84 24.03 7.37
CA GLU A 803 2.72 23.23 8.22
C GLU A 803 4.20 23.55 7.97
N ALA A 804 4.56 24.03 6.78
CA ALA A 804 5.92 24.44 6.42
C ALA A 804 6.34 25.81 6.99
N LEU A 805 5.42 26.62 7.55
CA LEU A 805 5.71 28.00 7.94
C LEU A 805 6.68 28.09 9.14
N PRO A 806 7.54 29.14 9.22
CA PRO A 806 8.34 29.43 10.40
C PRO A 806 7.50 29.60 11.67
N SER A 807 7.99 29.13 12.82
CA SER A 807 7.21 29.08 14.08
C SER A 807 6.68 30.45 14.52
N ASN A 808 7.49 31.51 14.38
CA ASN A 808 7.10 32.89 14.68
C ASN A 808 6.00 33.45 13.76
N ILE A 809 5.79 32.86 12.59
CA ILE A 809 4.64 33.18 11.71
C ILE A 809 3.42 32.40 12.18
N LYS A 810 3.57 31.11 12.51
CA LYS A 810 2.49 30.27 13.06
C LYS A 810 1.92 30.85 14.37
N GLU A 811 2.78 31.45 15.20
CA GLU A 811 2.39 32.17 16.42
C GLU A 811 1.59 33.43 16.10
N LYS A 812 2.09 34.30 15.21
CA LYS A 812 1.35 35.50 14.75
C LYS A 812 -0.02 35.19 14.13
N ILE A 813 -0.16 34.06 13.42
CA ILE A 813 -1.46 33.61 12.90
C ILE A 813 -2.42 33.26 14.05
N LYS A 814 -1.93 32.62 15.12
CA LYS A 814 -2.74 32.35 16.33
C LYS A 814 -3.10 33.63 17.08
N GLU A 815 -2.21 34.61 17.15
CA GLU A 815 -2.49 35.95 17.70
C GLU A 815 -3.59 36.67 16.90
N ILE A 816 -3.48 36.72 15.57
CA ILE A 816 -4.51 37.31 14.69
C ILE A 816 -5.84 36.57 14.87
N ASN A 817 -5.84 35.24 14.91
CA ASN A 817 -7.06 34.46 15.12
C ASN A 817 -7.66 34.71 16.52
N GLY A 818 -6.82 34.94 17.53
CA GLY A 818 -7.21 35.21 18.92
C GLY A 818 -7.62 36.66 19.24
N ASP A 819 -7.42 37.61 18.34
CA ASP A 819 -7.75 39.03 18.54
C ASP A 819 -9.28 39.25 18.60
N PRO A 820 -9.87 39.76 19.69
CA PRO A 820 -11.31 40.04 19.78
C PRO A 820 -11.74 41.32 19.04
N SER A 821 -10.82 42.19 18.65
CA SER A 821 -11.12 43.53 18.12
C SER A 821 -11.40 43.57 16.61
N ILE A 822 -11.21 42.44 15.92
CA ILE A 822 -11.35 42.31 14.46
C ILE A 822 -12.27 41.14 14.09
N ASP A 823 -13.11 41.36 13.08
CA ASP A 823 -13.96 40.32 12.48
C ASP A 823 -13.15 39.29 11.68
N TRP A 824 -13.80 38.16 11.35
CA TRP A 824 -13.16 37.03 10.69
C TRP A 824 -12.61 37.36 9.28
N SER A 825 -13.31 38.18 8.50
CA SER A 825 -12.80 38.69 7.22
C SER A 825 -11.49 39.48 7.40
N LYS A 826 -11.42 40.40 8.36
CA LYS A 826 -10.18 41.15 8.67
C LYS A 826 -9.06 40.25 9.20
N LYS A 827 -9.37 39.20 9.95
CA LYS A 827 -8.39 38.17 10.36
C LYS A 827 -7.79 37.46 9.15
N HIS A 828 -8.64 37.02 8.21
CA HIS A 828 -8.19 36.38 6.97
C HIS A 828 -7.30 37.31 6.13
N LEU A 829 -7.65 38.60 6.00
CA LEU A 829 -6.80 39.61 5.35
C LEU A 829 -5.44 39.78 6.04
N LYS A 830 -5.39 39.99 7.37
CA LYS A 830 -4.11 40.10 8.12
C LYS A 830 -3.24 38.85 7.98
N VAL A 831 -3.83 37.65 7.96
CA VAL A 831 -3.09 36.40 7.70
C VAL A 831 -2.56 36.37 6.27
N LYS A 832 -3.36 36.78 5.27
CA LYS A 832 -2.91 36.84 3.86
C LYS A 832 -1.75 37.82 3.68
N GLU A 833 -1.79 38.99 4.31
CA GLU A 833 -0.69 39.97 4.33
C GLU A 833 0.57 39.41 4.98
N LEU A 834 0.43 38.74 6.14
CA LEU A 834 1.53 38.11 6.87
C LEU A 834 2.23 37.00 6.05
N ILE A 835 1.48 36.20 5.28
CA ILE A 835 2.04 35.21 4.34
C ILE A 835 2.66 35.89 3.12
N GLY A 836 1.99 36.88 2.54
CA GLY A 836 2.48 37.61 1.36
C GLY A 836 3.81 38.34 1.60
N ALA A 837 4.10 38.70 2.86
CA ALA A 837 5.38 39.27 3.28
C ALA A 837 6.55 38.27 3.37
N LEU A 838 6.32 36.97 3.19
CA LEU A 838 7.37 35.95 3.24
C LEU A 838 8.10 35.79 1.90
N PRO A 839 9.37 35.29 1.90
CA PRO A 839 10.02 34.81 0.69
C PRO A 839 9.18 33.71 0.02
N GLN A 840 9.11 33.70 -1.31
CA GLN A 840 8.23 32.80 -2.08
C GLN A 840 8.49 31.30 -1.81
N GLN A 841 9.71 30.93 -1.42
CA GLN A 841 10.09 29.57 -1.01
C GLN A 841 9.49 29.12 0.34
N GLN A 842 8.90 30.04 1.10
CA GLN A 842 8.23 29.80 2.38
C GLN A 842 6.70 29.98 2.27
N HIS A 843 6.16 30.17 1.06
CA HIS A 843 4.71 30.26 0.85
C HIS A 843 4.08 28.86 0.93
N PRO A 844 2.91 28.71 1.60
CA PRO A 844 2.24 27.42 1.74
C PRO A 844 1.80 26.90 0.37
N HIS A 845 2.21 25.69 0.01
CA HIS A 845 1.83 25.05 -1.26
C HIS A 845 0.47 24.33 -1.13
N PRO A 846 -0.46 24.48 -2.08
CA PRO A 846 -1.73 23.76 -2.06
C PRO A 846 -1.54 22.27 -2.40
N PRO A 847 -2.37 21.36 -1.84
CA PRO A 847 -2.31 19.94 -2.15
C PRO A 847 -2.69 19.65 -3.62
N LEU A 848 -2.07 18.60 -4.19
CA LEU A 848 -2.35 18.16 -5.57
C LEU A 848 -3.77 17.59 -5.70
N HIS A 849 -4.57 18.17 -6.59
CA HIS A 849 -5.96 17.75 -6.80
C HIS A 849 -6.11 16.47 -7.64
N ASN A 850 -7.09 15.66 -7.26
CA ASN A 850 -7.38 14.32 -7.79
C ASN A 850 -8.01 14.34 -9.22
N PRO A 851 -7.39 13.73 -10.24
CA PRO A 851 -7.84 13.81 -11.64
C PRO A 851 -8.87 12.73 -12.04
N SER A 852 -10.08 12.77 -11.48
CA SER A 852 -11.19 11.87 -11.86
C SER A 852 -12.13 12.48 -12.91
N ILE A 853 -11.75 12.43 -14.21
CA ILE A 853 -12.61 12.84 -15.33
C ILE A 853 -12.63 11.75 -16.42
N ARG A 854 -13.82 11.23 -16.74
CA ARG A 854 -14.08 10.30 -17.86
C ARG A 854 -14.34 11.07 -19.15
N ILE A 855 -13.88 10.58 -20.30
CA ILE A 855 -14.44 10.84 -21.64
C ILE A 855 -13.97 9.75 -22.64
N PRO A 856 -14.72 9.43 -23.72
CA PRO A 856 -14.84 8.04 -24.17
C PRO A 856 -13.95 7.57 -25.34
N SER A 857 -13.96 6.25 -25.53
CA SER A 857 -13.27 5.48 -26.58
C SER A 857 -13.73 5.79 -28.02
N THR A 858 -12.79 5.79 -28.97
CA THR A 858 -13.05 5.73 -30.42
C THR A 858 -12.04 4.80 -31.11
N GLN A 859 -12.51 4.12 -32.17
CA GLN A 859 -11.79 3.14 -33.01
C GLN A 859 -10.69 3.83 -33.86
N ILE A 860 -9.74 3.16 -34.54
CA ILE A 860 -9.95 2.42 -35.81
C ILE A 860 -8.68 1.64 -36.25
N GLN A 861 -8.88 0.40 -36.74
CA GLN A 861 -8.14 -0.43 -37.73
C GLN A 861 -6.60 -0.70 -37.67
N GLN A 862 -6.26 -1.92 -38.11
CA GLN A 862 -4.91 -2.38 -38.48
C GLN A 862 -4.52 -1.92 -39.90
N THR A 863 -3.22 -1.73 -40.17
CA THR A 863 -2.60 -1.98 -41.50
C THR A 863 -1.20 -2.57 -41.32
N ASN A 864 -0.63 -3.14 -42.40
CA ASN A 864 0.49 -4.08 -42.34
C ASN A 864 1.90 -3.48 -42.50
N SER A 865 2.88 -4.23 -41.96
CA SER A 865 4.29 -4.34 -42.41
C SER A 865 5.26 -3.17 -42.17
N GLY A 866 6.50 -3.55 -41.84
CA GLY A 866 7.66 -2.64 -41.74
C GLY A 866 8.26 -2.54 -40.33
N ASN A 867 9.58 -2.68 -40.22
CA ASN A 867 10.30 -2.48 -38.96
C ASN A 867 10.25 -1.00 -38.55
N VAL A 868 9.52 -0.69 -37.47
CA VAL A 868 9.51 0.65 -36.85
C VAL A 868 9.76 0.49 -35.35
N ILE A 869 10.86 1.06 -34.86
CA ILE A 869 11.06 1.26 -33.41
C ILE A 869 10.03 2.29 -32.96
N PRO A 870 9.22 2.05 -31.90
CA PRO A 870 8.28 3.06 -31.42
C PRO A 870 9.02 4.34 -31.02
N GLU A 871 8.81 5.44 -31.75
CA GLU A 871 9.33 6.74 -31.37
C GLU A 871 8.63 7.20 -30.08
N PHE A 872 9.32 7.10 -28.95
CA PHE A 872 8.74 7.52 -27.66
C PHE A 872 8.54 9.04 -27.64
N PHE A 873 7.27 9.46 -27.71
CA PHE A 873 6.87 10.86 -27.58
C PHE A 873 6.36 11.13 -26.16
N PRO A 874 6.91 12.12 -25.42
CA PRO A 874 6.57 12.30 -24.01
C PRO A 874 5.09 12.69 -23.82
N PRO A 875 4.43 12.26 -22.72
CA PRO A 875 2.99 12.45 -22.51
C PRO A 875 2.58 13.87 -22.11
N ASN A 876 3.56 14.75 -21.83
CA ASN A 876 3.37 16.17 -21.53
C ASN A 876 4.45 16.99 -22.26
N PRO A 877 4.22 18.30 -22.48
CA PRO A 877 5.28 19.22 -22.87
C PRO A 877 6.39 19.30 -21.79
N PRO A 878 7.57 19.83 -22.15
CA PRO A 878 8.66 20.14 -21.22
C PRO A 878 8.19 20.88 -19.94
N PRO A 879 8.49 20.37 -18.72
CA PRO A 879 8.19 21.08 -17.47
C PRO A 879 8.84 22.47 -17.42
N GLY A 880 8.08 23.48 -17.02
CA GLY A 880 8.48 24.89 -17.10
C GLY A 880 7.83 25.63 -18.27
N PHE A 881 7.43 24.94 -19.35
CA PHE A 881 6.72 25.59 -20.47
C PHE A 881 5.38 26.19 -20.04
N GLU A 882 4.76 25.71 -18.95
CA GLU A 882 3.56 26.31 -18.34
C GLU A 882 3.78 27.73 -17.78
N LYS A 883 5.05 28.16 -17.62
CA LYS A 883 5.44 29.47 -17.09
C LYS A 883 5.95 30.44 -18.16
N VAL A 884 6.32 29.92 -19.34
CA VAL A 884 7.00 30.67 -20.41
C VAL A 884 6.11 30.85 -21.64
N LEU A 885 5.19 29.92 -21.89
CA LEU A 885 4.24 30.01 -23.01
C LEU A 885 2.92 30.66 -22.59
N PRO A 886 2.20 31.35 -23.50
CA PRO A 886 0.82 31.75 -23.26
C PRO A 886 -0.03 30.55 -22.84
N PRO A 887 -0.92 30.65 -21.82
CA PRO A 887 -1.68 29.50 -21.33
C PRO A 887 -2.46 28.77 -22.42
N GLU A 888 -3.01 29.52 -23.37
CA GLU A 888 -3.74 29.00 -24.53
C GLU A 888 -2.85 28.14 -25.46
N VAL A 889 -1.57 28.51 -25.63
CA VAL A 889 -0.57 27.73 -26.40
C VAL A 889 -0.13 26.49 -25.62
N TYR A 890 0.15 26.63 -24.32
CA TYR A 890 0.53 25.49 -23.49
C TYR A 890 -0.58 24.43 -23.42
N GLN A 891 -1.85 24.82 -23.39
CA GLN A 891 -2.99 23.90 -23.47
C GLN A 891 -3.09 23.20 -24.84
N GLN A 892 -2.79 23.87 -25.96
CA GLN A 892 -2.73 23.21 -27.28
C GLN A 892 -1.60 22.18 -27.36
N LEU A 893 -0.41 22.48 -26.80
CA LEU A 893 0.68 21.50 -26.70
C LEU A 893 0.29 20.31 -25.80
N LEU A 894 -0.30 20.57 -24.62
CA LEU A 894 -0.83 19.52 -23.74
C LEU A 894 -1.82 18.61 -24.46
N GLN A 895 -2.74 19.19 -25.25
CA GLN A 895 -3.68 18.42 -26.07
C GLN A 895 -2.95 17.52 -27.07
N ILE A 896 -1.95 18.01 -27.80
CA ILE A 896 -1.23 17.21 -28.80
C ILE A 896 -0.36 16.12 -28.17
N HIS A 897 0.39 16.44 -27.11
CA HIS A 897 1.16 15.45 -26.36
C HIS A 897 0.25 14.32 -25.85
N ARG A 898 -0.90 14.65 -25.27
CA ARG A 898 -1.85 13.70 -24.66
C ARG A 898 -2.82 13.03 -25.64
N ASN A 899 -3.01 13.55 -26.85
CA ASN A 899 -3.94 12.97 -27.82
C ASN A 899 -3.44 11.58 -28.28
N PRO A 900 -4.19 10.49 -28.06
CA PRO A 900 -3.76 9.14 -28.47
C PRO A 900 -3.95 8.88 -29.97
N GLN A 901 -4.75 9.69 -30.67
CA GLN A 901 -5.11 9.49 -32.09
C GLN A 901 -4.10 10.11 -33.08
N LEU A 902 -3.00 10.72 -32.60
CA LEU A 902 -1.97 11.33 -33.44
C LEU A 902 -0.69 10.49 -33.43
N THR A 903 -0.18 10.15 -34.62
CA THR A 903 1.14 9.51 -34.76
C THR A 903 2.25 10.46 -34.31
N VAL A 904 3.43 9.91 -34.01
CA VAL A 904 4.57 10.70 -33.50
C VAL A 904 5.02 11.79 -34.49
N GLN A 905 4.96 11.48 -35.79
CA GLN A 905 5.22 12.45 -36.85
C GLN A 905 4.12 13.52 -36.97
N GLN A 906 2.85 13.16 -36.77
CA GLN A 906 1.74 14.13 -36.72
C GLN A 906 1.84 15.04 -35.49
N LYS A 907 2.18 14.49 -34.31
CA LYS A 907 2.43 15.28 -33.09
C LYS A 907 3.59 16.24 -33.30
N SER A 908 4.71 15.74 -33.84
CA SER A 908 5.88 16.57 -34.15
C SER A 908 5.53 17.71 -35.12
N LEU A 909 4.77 17.42 -36.18
CA LEU A 909 4.35 18.43 -37.15
C LEU A 909 3.41 19.49 -36.55
N GLN A 910 2.46 19.10 -35.71
CA GLN A 910 1.53 20.05 -35.06
C GLN A 910 2.23 20.88 -33.97
N ILE A 911 3.20 20.32 -33.24
CA ILE A 911 4.03 21.08 -32.30
C ILE A 911 4.96 22.04 -33.05
N ASP A 912 5.60 21.61 -34.14
CA ASP A 912 6.41 22.50 -34.99
C ASP A 912 5.57 23.67 -35.55
N GLN A 913 4.27 23.48 -35.82
CA GLN A 913 3.35 24.53 -36.24
C GLN A 913 2.94 25.50 -35.10
N ILE A 914 2.74 24.99 -33.88
CA ILE A 914 2.29 25.80 -32.72
C ILE A 914 3.46 26.57 -32.09
N MET A 915 4.62 25.93 -31.97
CA MET A 915 5.89 26.58 -31.61
C MET A 915 6.49 27.38 -32.77
N ARG A 916 5.87 27.29 -33.97
CA ARG A 916 6.31 27.92 -35.23
C ARG A 916 7.76 27.62 -35.62
N PHE A 917 8.33 26.52 -35.13
CA PHE A 917 9.58 25.97 -35.65
C PHE A 917 9.44 25.57 -37.13
N ASP A 918 8.22 25.27 -37.61
CA ASP A 918 7.92 25.07 -39.04
C ASP A 918 8.21 26.31 -39.92
N LYS A 919 8.30 27.51 -39.32
CA LYS A 919 8.66 28.76 -40.02
C LYS A 919 10.17 28.99 -40.10
N LEU A 920 10.98 28.20 -39.39
CA LEU A 920 12.44 28.28 -39.53
C LEU A 920 12.91 27.59 -40.82
N PRO A 921 13.90 28.16 -41.53
CA PRO A 921 14.61 27.43 -42.59
C PRO A 921 15.13 26.07 -42.08
N PRO A 922 15.00 24.96 -42.85
CA PRO A 922 15.20 23.59 -42.33
C PRO A 922 16.53 23.29 -41.64
N LYS A 923 17.60 24.04 -41.96
CA LYS A 923 18.90 23.94 -41.29
C LYS A 923 18.84 24.24 -39.78
N TYR A 924 17.92 25.12 -39.35
CA TYR A 924 17.75 25.50 -37.95
C TYR A 924 16.88 24.50 -37.19
N ILE A 925 15.81 23.99 -37.81
CA ILE A 925 14.99 22.88 -37.27
C ILE A 925 15.87 21.67 -36.95
N LYS A 926 16.86 21.37 -37.81
CA LYS A 926 17.80 20.27 -37.60
C LYS A 926 18.66 20.43 -36.34
N GLU A 927 19.09 21.64 -35.98
CA GLU A 927 19.86 21.88 -34.76
C GLU A 927 18.96 21.86 -33.51
N VAL A 928 17.72 22.38 -33.57
CA VAL A 928 16.71 22.21 -32.50
C VAL A 928 16.50 20.72 -32.18
N ARG A 929 16.23 19.90 -33.22
CA ARG A 929 16.00 18.46 -33.07
C ARG A 929 17.25 17.70 -32.59
N LYS A 930 18.45 18.20 -32.89
CA LYS A 930 19.73 17.67 -32.39
C LYS A 930 19.93 17.96 -30.89
N ILE A 931 19.58 19.16 -30.41
CA ILE A 931 19.63 19.48 -28.96
C ILE A 931 18.64 18.61 -28.18
N PHE A 932 17.40 18.46 -28.66
CA PHE A 932 16.43 17.57 -28.03
C PHE A 932 16.81 16.09 -28.12
N GLY A 933 17.40 15.66 -29.24
CA GLY A 933 17.83 14.28 -29.50
C GLY A 933 19.12 13.85 -28.80
N ASP A 934 19.95 14.79 -28.32
CA ASP A 934 21.18 14.50 -27.59
C ASP A 934 20.86 13.77 -26.28
N LYS A 935 21.41 12.56 -26.08
CA LYS A 935 21.16 11.75 -24.88
C LYS A 935 22.14 12.01 -23.74
N SER A 936 23.17 12.84 -23.97
CA SER A 936 24.13 13.25 -22.95
C SER A 936 23.68 14.45 -22.10
N LEU A 937 22.67 15.18 -22.58
CA LEU A 937 22.14 16.37 -21.92
C LEU A 937 20.91 16.06 -21.07
N ASN A 938 20.91 16.54 -19.84
CA ASN A 938 19.74 16.54 -18.97
C ASN A 938 18.70 17.60 -19.42
N PHE A 939 17.54 17.61 -18.76
CA PHE A 939 16.43 18.48 -19.14
C PHE A 939 16.79 19.98 -19.10
N GLN A 940 17.45 20.44 -18.03
CA GLN A 940 17.80 21.85 -17.83
C GLN A 940 18.90 22.31 -18.79
N GLU A 941 19.85 21.42 -19.12
CA GLU A 941 20.88 21.68 -20.14
C GLU A 941 20.29 21.78 -21.56
N LYS A 942 19.23 21.03 -21.86
CA LYS A 942 18.52 21.13 -23.13
C LYS A 942 17.75 22.43 -23.26
N ASP A 943 17.02 22.81 -22.20
CA ASP A 943 16.28 24.08 -22.17
C ASP A 943 17.24 25.26 -22.34
N GLN A 944 18.33 25.30 -21.57
CA GLN A 944 19.36 26.34 -21.71
C GLN A 944 19.95 26.39 -23.13
N LYS A 945 20.29 25.24 -23.75
CA LYS A 945 20.82 25.24 -25.14
C LYS A 945 19.79 25.63 -26.19
N ILE A 946 18.50 25.36 -25.97
CA ILE A 946 17.43 25.86 -26.86
C ILE A 946 17.29 27.38 -26.73
N VAL A 947 17.36 27.92 -25.50
CA VAL A 947 17.36 29.37 -25.24
C VAL A 947 18.58 30.03 -25.91
N GLU A 948 19.79 29.53 -25.68
CA GLU A 948 21.02 30.00 -26.33
C GLU A 948 20.92 29.94 -27.87
N PHE A 949 20.40 28.84 -28.41
CA PHE A 949 20.18 28.68 -29.85
C PHE A 949 19.19 29.72 -30.40
N VAL A 950 18.04 29.93 -29.75
CA VAL A 950 17.05 30.94 -30.18
C VAL A 950 17.64 32.35 -30.11
N HIS A 951 18.40 32.70 -29.06
CA HIS A 951 19.09 33.99 -29.00
C HIS A 951 20.13 34.17 -30.12
N SER A 952 20.80 33.09 -30.55
CA SER A 952 21.77 33.11 -31.67
C SER A 952 21.15 33.38 -33.04
N LEU A 953 19.82 33.21 -33.21
CA LEU A 953 19.14 33.46 -34.47
C LEU A 953 19.10 34.97 -34.81
N PRO A 954 19.12 35.34 -36.11
CA PRO A 954 18.75 36.67 -36.58
C PRO A 954 17.36 37.09 -36.08
N LEU A 955 17.15 38.38 -35.84
CA LEU A 955 15.92 38.92 -35.24
C LEU A 955 14.65 38.50 -35.99
N GLU A 956 14.66 38.57 -37.32
CA GLU A 956 13.52 38.17 -38.16
C GLU A 956 13.22 36.67 -38.10
N LEU A 957 14.19 35.82 -37.73
CA LEU A 957 13.94 34.40 -37.48
C LEU A 957 13.48 34.14 -36.04
N ARG A 958 13.92 34.93 -35.05
CA ARG A 958 13.37 34.87 -33.68
C ARG A 958 11.89 35.25 -33.61
N LYS A 959 11.50 36.28 -34.38
CA LYS A 959 10.09 36.69 -34.51
C LYS A 959 9.20 35.56 -35.05
N LEU A 960 9.73 34.72 -35.93
CA LEU A 960 9.01 33.57 -36.48
C LEU A 960 8.80 32.46 -35.44
N THR A 961 9.78 32.18 -34.58
CA THR A 961 9.70 31.15 -33.51
C THR A 961 8.93 31.59 -32.26
N ARG A 962 8.31 32.78 -32.26
CA ARG A 962 7.49 33.20 -31.12
C ARG A 962 6.19 32.38 -31.08
N PRO A 963 5.75 31.93 -29.89
CA PRO A 963 4.37 31.50 -29.68
C PRO A 963 3.40 32.58 -30.22
N PRO A 964 2.24 32.20 -30.80
CA PRO A 964 1.24 33.18 -31.17
C PRO A 964 0.84 33.98 -29.92
N LEU A 965 0.91 35.31 -30.01
CA LEU A 965 0.46 36.20 -28.95
C LEU A 965 -1.04 35.98 -28.71
N PRO A 966 -1.54 36.14 -27.46
CA PRO A 966 -2.94 35.87 -27.13
C PRO A 966 -3.92 36.59 -28.06
N PRO A 967 -5.07 36.00 -28.45
CA PRO A 967 -5.99 36.62 -29.43
C PRO A 967 -6.51 38.01 -29.04
N ALA A 968 -6.51 38.35 -27.75
CA ALA A 968 -6.85 39.69 -27.28
C ALA A 968 -5.71 40.72 -27.47
N PHE A 969 -4.45 40.30 -27.63
CA PHE A 969 -3.34 41.19 -28.05
C PHE A 969 -3.60 41.76 -29.45
N GLU A 970 -4.27 41.00 -30.33
CA GLU A 970 -4.64 41.49 -31.66
C GLU A 970 -5.69 42.61 -31.64
N LYS A 971 -6.36 42.87 -30.50
CA LYS A 971 -7.31 43.98 -30.31
C LYS A 971 -6.65 45.33 -30.02
N LEU A 972 -5.36 45.35 -29.69
CA LEU A 972 -4.60 46.56 -29.38
C LEU A 972 -4.37 47.42 -30.62
N ASN A 973 -4.17 48.72 -30.43
CA ASN A 973 -3.76 49.59 -31.54
C ASN A 973 -2.33 49.27 -32.01
N PHE A 974 -2.00 49.63 -33.26
CA PHE A 974 -0.71 49.28 -33.89
C PHE A 974 0.50 49.80 -33.11
N GLU A 975 0.44 51.04 -32.61
CA GLU A 975 1.54 51.67 -31.87
C GLU A 975 1.75 51.01 -30.49
N THR A 976 0.67 50.60 -29.81
CA THR A 976 0.73 49.78 -28.59
C THR A 976 1.39 48.43 -28.87
N LYS A 977 0.97 47.73 -29.94
CA LYS A 977 1.54 46.43 -30.35
C LYS A 977 3.03 46.54 -30.64
N GLU A 978 3.43 47.54 -31.40
CA GLU A 978 4.82 47.75 -31.81
C GLU A 978 5.72 48.07 -30.61
N LYS A 979 5.31 48.99 -29.73
CA LYS A 979 6.04 49.33 -28.49
C LYS A 979 6.22 48.11 -27.58
N ILE A 980 5.18 47.31 -27.40
CA ILE A 980 5.24 46.10 -26.57
C ILE A 980 6.08 45.00 -27.25
N SER A 981 5.95 44.77 -28.57
CA SER A 981 6.79 43.79 -29.27
C SER A 981 8.27 44.16 -29.18
N ASN A 982 8.62 45.41 -29.48
CA ASN A 982 10.01 45.89 -29.47
C ASN A 982 10.66 45.71 -28.08
N LEU A 983 9.89 45.88 -27.00
CA LEU A 983 10.35 45.60 -25.64
C LEU A 983 10.61 44.10 -25.37
N PHE A 984 9.82 43.20 -25.97
CA PHE A 984 10.07 41.75 -25.93
C PHE A 984 11.13 41.29 -26.96
N ASP A 985 11.49 42.12 -27.94
CA ASP A 985 12.59 41.89 -28.90
C ASP A 985 13.96 42.35 -28.34
N ASP A 986 13.98 43.28 -27.39
CA ASP A 986 15.21 43.76 -26.74
C ASP A 986 15.79 42.70 -25.78
N ILE A 987 16.83 42.03 -26.26
CA ILE A 987 17.60 41.01 -25.53
C ILE A 987 18.65 41.59 -24.55
N THR A 988 18.83 42.91 -24.50
CA THR A 988 19.77 43.55 -23.55
C THR A 988 19.15 43.76 -22.17
N LEU A 989 17.82 43.71 -22.07
CA LEU A 989 17.07 43.84 -20.83
C LEU A 989 16.93 42.49 -20.11
N ASP A 990 17.25 42.46 -18.82
CA ASP A 990 16.82 41.37 -17.92
C ASP A 990 15.29 41.41 -17.69
N ASP A 991 14.71 40.33 -17.18
CA ASP A 991 13.26 40.21 -17.04
C ASP A 991 12.65 41.25 -16.08
N LYS A 992 13.40 41.71 -15.08
CA LYS A 992 12.95 42.77 -14.15
C LYS A 992 13.00 44.13 -14.84
N GLN A 993 13.99 44.40 -15.67
CA GLN A 993 14.03 45.60 -16.52
C GLN A 993 12.91 45.58 -17.56
N ARG A 994 12.69 44.43 -18.21
CA ARG A 994 11.63 44.23 -19.20
C ARG A 994 10.24 44.40 -18.58
N GLN A 995 9.98 43.79 -17.43
CA GLN A 995 8.71 43.96 -16.70
C GLN A 995 8.48 45.41 -16.24
N ASN A 996 9.51 46.09 -15.71
CA ASN A 996 9.41 47.51 -15.33
C ASN A 996 9.12 48.41 -16.54
N ASN A 997 9.77 48.17 -17.68
CA ASN A 997 9.54 48.94 -18.90
C ASN A 997 8.19 48.62 -19.54
N PHE A 998 7.67 47.39 -19.39
CA PHE A 998 6.32 47.01 -19.81
C PHE A 998 5.28 47.84 -19.05
N TRP A 999 5.37 47.89 -17.72
CA TRP A 999 4.45 48.70 -16.92
C TRP A 999 4.61 50.22 -17.14
N LYS A 1000 5.78 50.73 -17.53
CA LYS A 1000 5.91 52.12 -18.02
C LYS A 1000 5.09 52.37 -19.28
N ILE A 1001 5.16 51.46 -20.28
CA ILE A 1001 4.34 51.56 -21.50
C ILE A 1001 2.86 51.51 -21.12
N VAL A 1002 2.42 50.48 -20.38
CA VAL A 1002 1.01 50.28 -20.02
C VAL A 1002 0.45 51.45 -19.22
N ASN A 1003 1.19 51.98 -18.23
CA ASN A 1003 0.73 53.12 -17.43
C ASN A 1003 0.52 54.40 -18.25
N GLN A 1004 1.20 54.54 -19.39
CA GLN A 1004 1.07 55.68 -20.32
C GLN A 1004 -0.02 55.49 -21.38
N LEU A 1005 -0.63 54.31 -21.49
CA LEU A 1005 -1.74 54.07 -22.44
C LEU A 1005 -3.06 54.72 -21.96
N PRO A 1006 -3.99 55.05 -22.88
CA PRO A 1006 -5.39 55.31 -22.55
C PRO A 1006 -6.05 54.15 -21.80
N GLU A 1007 -7.05 54.42 -20.97
CA GLU A 1007 -7.70 53.40 -20.12
C GLU A 1007 -8.39 52.27 -20.91
N ASP A 1008 -8.87 52.53 -22.13
CA ASP A 1008 -9.44 51.48 -22.99
C ASP A 1008 -8.36 50.55 -23.55
N GLU A 1009 -7.20 51.08 -23.96
CA GLU A 1009 -6.03 50.29 -24.35
C GLU A 1009 -5.45 49.53 -23.14
N LYS A 1010 -5.38 50.14 -21.95
CA LYS A 1010 -5.01 49.43 -20.70
C LYS A 1010 -5.92 48.25 -20.43
N ALA A 1011 -7.24 48.43 -20.56
CA ALA A 1011 -8.20 47.36 -20.40
C ALA A 1011 -7.96 46.22 -21.40
N LYS A 1012 -7.67 46.54 -22.67
CA LYS A 1012 -7.29 45.56 -23.70
C LYS A 1012 -5.95 44.85 -23.40
N VAL A 1013 -4.93 45.55 -22.88
CA VAL A 1013 -3.65 44.92 -22.49
C VAL A 1013 -3.86 43.97 -21.30
N ASN A 1014 -4.65 44.37 -20.31
CA ASN A 1014 -4.99 43.52 -19.16
C ASN A 1014 -5.82 42.30 -19.60
N GLU A 1015 -6.74 42.45 -20.56
CA GLU A 1015 -7.47 41.34 -21.19
C GLU A 1015 -6.52 40.40 -21.98
N ALA A 1016 -5.52 40.97 -22.67
CA ALA A 1016 -4.59 40.26 -23.51
C ALA A 1016 -3.62 39.37 -22.74
N PHE A 1017 -3.03 39.87 -21.65
CA PHE A 1017 -1.98 39.15 -20.93
C PHE A 1017 -2.47 38.36 -19.70
N LYS A 1018 -3.63 38.72 -19.11
CA LYS A 1018 -4.24 38.04 -17.93
C LYS A 1018 -3.23 37.72 -16.80
N PHE A 1019 -2.26 38.60 -16.56
CA PHE A 1019 -1.27 38.38 -15.50
C PHE A 1019 -1.96 38.36 -14.12
N PRO A 1020 -1.78 37.30 -13.31
CA PRO A 1020 -1.97 37.42 -11.87
C PRO A 1020 -0.82 38.28 -11.30
N PHE A 1021 -1.17 39.24 -10.45
CA PHE A 1021 -0.26 39.91 -9.51
C PHE A 1021 -0.31 39.18 -8.17
#